data_AF-A0A0E0QEK6-F1
#
_entry.id   AF-A0A0E0QEK6-F1
#
_cell.length_a   1.000
_cell.length_b   1.000
_cell.length_c   1.000
_cell.angle_alpha   90.00
_cell.angle_beta   90.00
_cell.angle_gamma   90.00
#
_symmetry.space_group_name_H-M   'P 1'
#
loop_
_entity.id
_entity.type
_entity.pdbx_description
1 polymer ?
#
loop_
_entity_poly.entity_id
_entity_poly.type
_entity_poly.pdbx_seq_one_letter_code
_entity_poly.pdbx_strand_id
1 'polypeptide(L)'
;MSRVPFGENCDLDWNFSLPLSPSYTTLLDSIQNLRFALPDVSKPVALVIPTSKLDLHGHSYEGLSYTVENHVPFVVIDLMNLNRVHVDSVSGTAWVESGATLGELYYAIGQLNRSLAFSAGSCSTVGMGGFVSGGGFGLISRKFALAADNVLDAILMDPNGNALNRGSMGDDVFWAIRGGGGGSWGVVYAWKLQLVHVPHSITVFSLNRTGPLEQTAKLMHKWQFVGPHLPDEFYLSIHISTGTSNGNVSMSFTGQVIGPKQYAMLVLHHTFPELGIVESDLSEMSWIESTAKFARLNSTADLTNRRLGIKYYSKSKSDYVHSPISMQDTIKIIEYLSNGPQGFIQLNPYGGAMARIGSSELPFPYRAGYLYSIEYNVSWKASDNDRADEFIRWLRSFYAYMAPHVSKNPLAAYVNYLDLDLGTNTWRNATDGTSNNSVIHAKSWGIRYFSKNFDRLVRAKTMIDPENVFNNAQSIPPLHPTISPVLVFLLLSLHQSICSSAHDAASASSFSSCLATHGVSNFSLPASPSYNTTLNFSIRNLRFTLPDVTRPAAIVLPWSKEDLRRAILCARNSSLAIRVRSGGHSYEGLSYTTENHVPFVVIDLMNLNRVQVDSVSATAWAEAGATLGELYYAVGRSSQSLAFSGGSCSTIGLGGVISGGGFGLLSRKFGLAADNVLDAVLVDPNGRVLDRNSMGEDIFWAICGGGGGSWGVVYAWKLRLVPVPHNVTVFIVDRTGPVEYVAGLVHWWQHVGPNLPDEFYLSVYFPTGSSDGNVSVSFEGQVLGTKQQTLSVLSQSFPMLGVTESDLSEMSWVESTAKFANVGTVSDLSNRSPGTNSYTKSKSDYVKAPISRHDMVEIARYLSAGPPGSIILDPYGGAMARIGSDATPFPHRAGILYSIQYTVYWGQSDQARANEYIIWLRSLYTYMTPHVSKDPRGAYVNYLDLDLGANNWTHPIGGSSMEAVARARSSWGAAYFGNNFNRLVSTKTTIDPSNVFNNAQSIPPLN
;
A
#
# COMPACT_ATOMS: atom_id res chain seq x y z
N MET A 1 -13.95 36.85 -46.74
CA MET A 1 -15.16 37.69 -46.57
C MET A 1 -15.71 37.35 -45.20
N SER A 2 -15.98 38.21 -44.24
CA SER A 2 -15.86 39.65 -44.05
C SER A 2 -16.46 39.91 -42.65
N ARG A 3 -15.82 40.80 -41.87
CA ARG A 3 -16.46 41.74 -40.91
C ARG A 3 -17.01 41.23 -39.55
N VAL A 4 -16.21 41.53 -38.52
CA VAL A 4 -16.50 42.34 -37.28
C VAL A 4 -17.60 43.40 -37.56
N PRO A 5 -18.50 43.89 -36.63
CA PRO A 5 -18.10 44.62 -35.40
C PRO A 5 -19.10 44.85 -34.21
N PHE A 6 -18.57 45.60 -33.22
CA PHE A 6 -19.14 46.43 -32.12
C PHE A 6 -19.41 45.73 -30.76
N GLY A 7 -18.91 46.22 -29.61
CA GLY A 7 -18.71 47.60 -29.11
C GLY A 7 -19.80 47.85 -28.03
N GLU A 8 -19.61 48.46 -26.85
CA GLU A 8 -18.81 49.63 -26.46
C GLU A 8 -18.97 49.93 -24.92
N ASN A 9 -18.12 50.86 -24.44
CA ASN A 9 -18.16 51.75 -23.24
C ASN A 9 -17.34 51.33 -22.00
N CYS A 10 -16.21 51.98 -21.64
CA CYS A 10 -15.92 53.39 -21.22
C CYS A 10 -16.59 53.74 -19.87
N ASP A 11 -15.97 54.34 -18.85
CA ASP A 11 -14.71 55.11 -18.73
C ASP A 11 -14.40 55.43 -17.23
N LEU A 12 -13.12 55.78 -16.94
CA LEU A 12 -12.60 56.72 -15.91
C LEU A 12 -12.78 56.41 -14.40
N ASP A 13 -11.88 56.72 -13.45
CA ASP A 13 -10.49 57.22 -13.35
C ASP A 13 -10.13 57.10 -11.84
N TRP A 14 -8.85 57.23 -11.43
CA TRP A 14 -8.36 57.97 -10.23
C TRP A 14 -6.87 57.65 -9.98
N ASN A 15 -6.03 58.63 -10.33
CA ASN A 15 -4.62 58.75 -9.96
C ASN A 15 -4.45 59.09 -8.47
N PHE A 16 -3.40 58.56 -7.83
CA PHE A 16 -2.60 59.30 -6.84
C PHE A 16 -1.15 58.79 -6.82
N SER A 17 -0.20 59.72 -6.70
CA SER A 17 1.24 59.53 -6.86
C SER A 17 2.06 60.02 -5.65
N LEU A 18 3.11 59.25 -5.32
CA LEU A 18 4.39 59.57 -4.61
C LEU A 18 4.39 59.66 -3.06
N PRO A 19 5.55 59.45 -2.34
CA PRO A 19 6.95 59.41 -2.82
C PRO A 19 7.87 58.25 -2.33
N LEU A 20 9.03 58.14 -2.99
CA LEU A 20 10.21 57.30 -2.67
C LEU A 20 11.01 57.82 -1.45
N SER A 21 11.62 56.90 -0.68
CA SER A 21 12.83 57.13 0.14
C SER A 21 13.40 55.80 0.70
N PRO A 22 14.73 55.67 0.94
CA PRO A 22 15.50 54.44 0.68
C PRO A 22 16.13 53.81 1.94
N SER A 23 16.40 52.50 1.91
CA SER A 23 17.62 51.88 2.49
C SER A 23 17.54 50.35 2.42
N TYR A 24 18.46 49.76 1.66
CA TYR A 24 19.25 48.54 1.95
C TYR A 24 19.88 48.04 0.64
N THR A 25 20.82 48.83 0.15
CA THR A 25 21.84 48.40 -0.82
C THR A 25 22.94 47.66 -0.07
N THR A 26 22.97 46.33 -0.19
CA THR A 26 24.20 45.50 -0.21
C THR A 26 23.86 44.05 -0.60
N LEU A 27 23.46 43.83 -1.87
CA LEU A 27 23.51 42.47 -2.48
C LEU A 27 23.51 42.47 -4.02
N LEU A 28 23.81 43.61 -4.67
CA LEU A 28 23.71 43.75 -6.14
C LEU A 28 25.06 43.90 -6.87
N ASP A 29 26.18 44.03 -6.16
CA ASP A 29 27.49 44.25 -6.80
C ASP A 29 28.31 42.98 -7.09
N SER A 30 27.81 41.79 -6.73
CA SER A 30 28.52 40.52 -6.99
C SER A 30 27.99 39.74 -8.21
N ILE A 31 27.00 40.28 -8.94
CA ILE A 31 26.33 39.60 -10.08
C ILE A 31 26.59 40.35 -11.41
N GLN A 32 27.66 41.16 -11.52
CA GLN A 32 27.97 41.91 -12.75
C GLN A 32 28.91 41.20 -13.76
N ASN A 33 29.41 39.98 -13.48
CA ASN A 33 30.39 39.32 -14.37
C ASN A 33 29.91 38.05 -15.11
N LEU A 34 28.61 37.77 -15.16
CA LEU A 34 28.05 36.71 -16.02
C LEU A 34 26.95 37.29 -16.91
N ARG A 35 27.36 37.80 -18.08
CA ARG A 35 26.42 38.15 -19.18
C ARG A 35 25.79 36.86 -19.73
N PHE A 36 24.75 36.36 -19.08
CA PHE A 36 23.62 35.81 -19.81
C PHE A 36 22.80 37.01 -20.28
N ALA A 37 22.77 37.26 -21.59
CA ALA A 37 21.63 37.95 -22.14
C ALA A 37 20.42 37.08 -21.81
N LEU A 38 19.52 37.55 -20.94
CA LEU A 38 18.21 36.94 -20.78
C LEU A 38 17.59 36.78 -22.18
N PRO A 39 17.23 35.56 -22.61
CA PRO A 39 16.65 35.35 -23.93
C PRO A 39 15.30 36.06 -24.02
N ASP A 40 15.04 36.70 -25.16
CA ASP A 40 13.77 37.33 -25.51
C ASP A 40 12.60 36.33 -25.38
N VAL A 41 11.77 36.53 -24.34
CA VAL A 41 10.63 35.67 -23.97
C VAL A 41 9.41 35.89 -24.89
N SER A 42 9.54 36.70 -25.95
CA SER A 42 8.40 37.16 -26.76
C SER A 42 7.86 36.19 -27.81
N LYS A 43 8.33 34.93 -27.88
CA LYS A 43 7.83 33.96 -28.89
C LYS A 43 7.55 32.55 -28.38
N PRO A 44 6.45 32.31 -27.66
CA PRO A 44 5.75 31.03 -27.73
C PRO A 44 4.73 31.07 -28.88
N VAL A 45 4.99 30.33 -29.96
CA VAL A 45 3.96 30.05 -30.98
C VAL A 45 3.15 28.86 -30.48
N ALA A 46 1.99 29.10 -29.89
CA ALA A 46 1.01 28.05 -29.62
C ALA A 46 0.36 27.65 -30.95
N LEU A 47 0.62 26.42 -31.42
CA LEU A 47 -0.01 25.87 -32.62
C LEU A 47 -1.08 24.86 -32.19
N VAL A 48 -2.35 25.21 -32.38
CA VAL A 48 -3.47 24.28 -32.18
C VAL A 48 -3.55 23.39 -33.41
N ILE A 49 -2.97 22.19 -33.35
CA ILE A 49 -3.02 21.21 -34.45
C ILE A 49 -4.10 20.16 -34.12
N PRO A 50 -5.05 19.87 -35.02
CA PRO A 50 -5.97 18.75 -34.88
C PRO A 50 -5.20 17.42 -34.80
N THR A 51 -5.60 16.51 -33.91
CA THR A 51 -4.94 15.21 -33.64
C THR A 51 -4.67 14.37 -34.89
N SER A 52 -5.51 14.48 -35.93
CA SER A 52 -5.35 13.78 -37.21
C SER A 52 -4.21 14.30 -38.10
N LYS A 53 -3.50 15.37 -37.71
CA LYS A 53 -2.40 16.00 -38.46
C LYS A 53 -1.09 16.13 -37.66
N LEU A 54 -1.04 15.59 -36.44
CA LEU A 54 0.18 15.62 -35.62
C LEU A 54 1.21 14.60 -36.14
N ASP A 55 2.24 15.06 -36.84
CA ASP A 55 3.48 14.30 -37.04
C ASP A 55 4.56 14.85 -36.11
N LEU A 56 4.44 14.53 -34.81
CA LEU A 56 5.43 14.94 -33.82
C LEU A 56 6.50 13.85 -33.69
N HIS A 57 7.74 14.21 -34.06
CA HIS A 57 8.90 13.33 -34.19
C HIS A 57 9.52 12.93 -32.82
N GLY A 58 8.71 12.74 -31.77
CA GLY A 58 9.16 12.44 -30.42
C GLY A 58 9.28 10.94 -30.11
N HIS A 59 10.24 10.58 -29.26
CA HIS A 59 10.33 9.23 -28.66
C HIS A 59 9.39 9.18 -27.45
N SER A 60 8.16 8.71 -27.64
CA SER A 60 7.20 8.44 -26.57
C SER A 60 6.77 6.98 -26.63
N TYR A 61 7.16 6.19 -25.63
CA TYR A 61 6.59 4.87 -25.42
C TYR A 61 5.15 5.07 -24.93
N GLU A 62 4.17 4.44 -25.59
CA GLU A 62 2.71 4.58 -25.37
C GLU A 62 2.03 5.87 -25.84
N GLY A 63 2.73 6.82 -26.45
CA GLY A 63 2.09 7.99 -27.09
C GLY A 63 1.36 8.96 -26.15
N LEU A 64 1.65 8.94 -24.84
CA LEU A 64 1.01 9.81 -23.83
C LEU A 64 1.08 11.31 -24.12
N SER A 65 2.04 11.74 -24.94
CA SER A 65 2.12 13.12 -25.39
C SER A 65 0.94 13.52 -26.33
N TYR A 66 0.16 12.56 -26.82
CA TYR A 66 -0.78 12.74 -27.95
C TYR A 66 -2.15 12.06 -27.81
N THR A 67 -2.38 11.25 -26.76
CA THR A 67 -3.65 10.56 -26.53
C THR A 67 -4.15 10.78 -25.12
N VAL A 68 -5.39 11.27 -25.00
CA VAL A 68 -6.11 11.40 -23.73
C VAL A 68 -7.33 10.49 -23.79
N GLU A 69 -7.46 9.56 -22.85
CA GLU A 69 -8.72 8.85 -22.63
C GLU A 69 -9.83 9.88 -22.32
N ASN A 70 -11.04 9.66 -22.84
CA ASN A 70 -12.24 10.45 -22.52
C ASN A 70 -12.41 11.85 -23.14
N HIS A 71 -11.72 12.16 -24.25
CA HIS A 71 -12.01 13.38 -25.06
C HIS A 71 -11.82 14.71 -24.30
N VAL A 72 -11.01 14.75 -23.24
CA VAL A 72 -10.67 16.00 -22.54
C VAL A 72 -9.81 16.87 -23.46
N PRO A 73 -10.14 18.15 -23.68
CA PRO A 73 -9.31 19.06 -24.46
C PRO A 73 -7.93 19.23 -23.82
N PHE A 74 -6.87 19.11 -24.62
CA PHE A 74 -5.48 19.25 -24.15
C PHE A 74 -4.66 20.12 -25.11
N VAL A 75 -3.52 20.61 -24.61
CA VAL A 75 -2.55 21.39 -25.37
C VAL A 75 -1.22 20.66 -25.38
N VAL A 76 -0.60 20.56 -26.56
CA VAL A 76 0.78 20.07 -26.68
C VAL A 76 1.71 21.26 -26.78
N ILE A 77 2.67 21.35 -25.86
CA ILE A 77 3.76 22.32 -25.92
C ILE A 77 4.95 21.63 -26.58
N ASP A 78 5.17 21.91 -27.86
CA ASP A 78 6.30 21.37 -28.60
C ASP A 78 7.57 22.19 -28.33
N LEU A 79 8.56 21.54 -27.74
CA LEU A 79 9.83 22.16 -27.38
C LEU A 79 10.87 22.11 -28.50
N MET A 80 10.56 21.56 -29.68
CA MET A 80 11.56 21.26 -30.71
C MET A 80 12.45 22.45 -31.13
N ASN A 81 11.96 23.69 -30.98
CA ASN A 81 12.69 24.92 -31.31
C ASN A 81 13.60 25.42 -30.18
N LEU A 82 13.47 24.88 -28.96
CA LEU A 82 14.36 25.10 -27.83
C LEU A 82 15.52 24.09 -27.90
N ASN A 83 16.42 24.27 -28.86
CA ASN A 83 17.46 23.29 -29.19
C ASN A 83 18.90 23.80 -29.09
N ARG A 84 19.13 24.93 -28.42
CA ARG A 84 20.48 25.47 -28.25
C ARG A 84 21.29 24.62 -27.29
N VAL A 85 22.56 24.41 -27.65
CA VAL A 85 23.56 23.75 -26.82
C VAL A 85 24.75 24.68 -26.67
N HIS A 86 25.14 24.97 -25.43
CA HIS A 86 26.33 25.75 -25.10
C HIS A 86 27.24 24.92 -24.21
N VAL A 87 28.45 24.65 -24.67
CA VAL A 87 29.45 23.85 -23.94
C VAL A 87 30.57 24.76 -23.47
N ASP A 88 30.87 24.70 -22.18
CA ASP A 88 32.06 25.29 -21.58
C ASP A 88 33.08 24.17 -21.30
N SER A 89 34.06 24.06 -22.19
CA SER A 89 35.11 23.05 -22.10
C SER A 89 36.11 23.29 -20.97
N VAL A 90 36.16 24.51 -20.41
CA VAL A 90 37.07 24.86 -19.31
C VAL A 90 36.48 24.41 -17.98
N SER A 91 35.21 24.73 -17.72
CA SER A 91 34.51 24.24 -16.53
C SER A 91 34.03 22.80 -16.65
N GLY A 92 34.02 22.24 -17.86
CA GLY A 92 33.51 20.90 -18.13
C GLY A 92 32.00 20.82 -17.95
N THR A 93 31.26 21.86 -18.36
CA THR A 93 29.81 21.91 -18.21
C THR A 93 29.11 22.25 -19.54
N ALA A 94 27.81 21.96 -19.62
CA ALA A 94 27.01 22.34 -20.78
C ALA A 94 25.61 22.83 -20.38
N TRP A 95 25.14 23.92 -20.98
CA TRP A 95 23.73 24.31 -20.95
C TRP A 95 23.04 23.79 -22.20
N VAL A 96 21.91 23.11 -22.01
CA VAL A 96 21.18 22.42 -23.07
C VAL A 96 19.70 22.71 -22.95
N GLU A 97 19.12 23.34 -23.97
CA GLU A 97 17.68 23.52 -24.03
C GLU A 97 16.96 22.17 -24.24
N SER A 98 15.79 21.99 -23.62
CA SER A 98 15.14 20.68 -23.50
C SER A 98 14.67 20.05 -24.82
N GLY A 99 14.48 20.85 -25.87
CA GLY A 99 14.16 20.40 -27.22
C GLY A 99 15.38 20.01 -28.06
N ALA A 100 16.60 20.18 -27.53
CA ALA A 100 17.80 19.62 -28.14
C ALA A 100 17.76 18.09 -28.03
N THR A 101 18.32 17.40 -29.02
CA THR A 101 18.48 15.95 -28.97
C THR A 101 19.81 15.55 -28.34
N LEU A 102 19.91 14.30 -27.88
CA LEU A 102 21.18 13.73 -27.43
C LEU A 102 22.28 13.86 -28.49
N GLY A 103 21.94 13.65 -29.76
CA GLY A 103 22.89 13.76 -30.86
C GLY A 103 23.42 15.19 -31.06
N GLU A 104 22.58 16.20 -30.92
CA GLU A 104 23.00 17.62 -30.98
C GLU A 104 23.94 17.97 -29.82
N LEU A 105 23.64 17.49 -28.60
CA LEU A 105 24.53 17.65 -27.44
C LEU A 105 25.89 16.98 -27.69
N TYR A 106 25.90 15.72 -28.11
CA TYR A 106 27.14 14.99 -28.36
C TYR A 106 27.97 15.63 -29.45
N TYR A 107 27.34 16.06 -30.54
CA TYR A 107 28.01 16.77 -31.62
C TYR A 107 28.67 18.05 -31.11
N ALA A 108 27.95 18.89 -30.36
CA ALA A 108 28.50 20.13 -29.80
C ALA A 108 29.70 19.88 -28.85
N ILE A 109 29.62 18.87 -27.98
CA ILE A 109 30.74 18.50 -27.09
C ILE A 109 31.94 18.03 -27.93
N GLY A 110 31.73 17.10 -28.85
CA GLY A 110 32.82 16.49 -29.63
C GLY A 110 33.52 17.43 -30.60
N GLN A 111 32.86 18.50 -31.05
CA GLN A 111 33.50 19.57 -31.85
C GLN A 111 34.46 20.42 -31.01
N LEU A 112 34.17 20.62 -29.72
CA LEU A 112 34.96 21.49 -28.84
C LEU A 112 36.03 20.73 -28.07
N ASN A 113 35.70 19.56 -27.50
CA ASN A 113 36.64 18.74 -26.75
C ASN A 113 36.26 17.26 -26.81
N ARG A 114 37.05 16.46 -27.55
CA ARG A 114 36.85 15.01 -27.68
C ARG A 114 37.15 14.21 -26.41
N SER A 115 37.72 14.83 -25.38
CA SER A 115 37.99 14.19 -24.07
C SER A 115 36.92 14.50 -23.03
N LEU A 116 35.86 15.21 -23.42
CA LEU A 116 34.65 15.40 -22.61
C LEU A 116 33.51 14.60 -23.23
N ALA A 117 32.66 14.01 -22.39
CA ALA A 117 31.46 13.29 -22.78
C ALA A 117 30.31 13.57 -21.80
N PHE A 118 29.12 13.04 -22.09
CA PHE A 118 27.99 13.08 -21.18
C PHE A 118 27.44 11.66 -20.97
N SER A 119 27.06 11.32 -19.74
CA SER A 119 26.61 9.97 -19.38
C SER A 119 25.18 9.71 -19.84
N ALA A 120 25.02 9.28 -21.09
CA ALA A 120 23.71 9.06 -21.70
C ALA A 120 23.72 7.94 -22.77
N GLY A 121 22.56 7.66 -23.36
CA GLY A 121 22.34 6.58 -24.34
C GLY A 121 22.79 6.92 -25.75
N SER A 122 22.67 5.96 -26.68
CA SER A 122 23.09 6.12 -28.08
C SER A 122 22.00 6.60 -29.03
N CYS A 123 20.74 6.71 -28.59
CA CYS A 123 19.63 7.12 -29.44
C CYS A 123 19.70 8.64 -29.72
N SER A 124 20.29 9.02 -30.86
CA SER A 124 20.63 10.41 -31.21
C SER A 124 19.42 11.35 -31.35
N THR A 125 18.23 10.82 -31.62
CA THR A 125 17.00 11.59 -31.82
C THR A 125 16.17 11.78 -30.56
N VAL A 126 16.59 11.22 -29.42
CA VAL A 126 15.89 11.40 -28.13
C VAL A 126 16.11 12.82 -27.62
N GLY A 127 15.02 13.50 -27.23
CA GLY A 127 15.06 14.84 -26.67
C GLY A 127 15.58 14.87 -25.22
N MET A 128 16.40 15.88 -24.90
CA MET A 128 17.05 16.04 -23.60
C MET A 128 16.06 16.24 -22.47
N GLY A 129 14.96 16.97 -22.71
CA GLY A 129 13.92 17.22 -21.72
C GLY A 129 13.35 15.94 -21.13
N GLY A 130 12.84 15.05 -21.97
CA GLY A 130 12.27 13.77 -21.53
C GLY A 130 13.32 12.81 -20.98
N PHE A 131 14.47 12.70 -21.65
CA PHE A 131 15.50 11.73 -21.29
C PHE A 131 16.05 11.93 -19.87
N VAL A 132 16.42 13.17 -19.54
CA VAL A 132 16.90 13.54 -18.19
C VAL A 132 15.77 13.44 -17.18
N SER A 133 14.55 13.84 -17.55
CA SER A 133 13.39 13.77 -16.65
C SER A 133 12.99 12.34 -16.27
N GLY A 134 13.36 11.32 -17.06
CA GLY A 134 13.21 9.91 -16.70
C GLY A 134 14.51 9.23 -16.25
N GLY A 135 15.52 10.00 -15.84
CA GLY A 135 16.78 9.53 -15.27
C GLY A 135 17.90 9.39 -16.30
N GLY A 136 17.62 8.77 -17.45
CA GLY A 136 18.54 8.66 -18.59
C GLY A 136 19.68 7.66 -18.40
N PHE A 137 19.43 6.39 -18.69
CA PHE A 137 20.43 5.32 -18.67
C PHE A 137 21.30 5.35 -19.93
N GLY A 138 22.62 5.13 -19.76
CA GLY A 138 23.61 5.29 -20.82
C GLY A 138 24.73 4.26 -20.81
N LEU A 139 25.50 4.25 -21.91
CA LEU A 139 26.60 3.31 -22.15
C LEU A 139 27.74 3.45 -21.15
N ILE A 140 27.90 4.61 -20.51
CA ILE A 140 28.96 4.86 -19.51
C ILE A 140 28.39 5.02 -18.09
N SER A 141 27.13 4.66 -17.87
CA SER A 141 26.48 4.83 -16.56
C SER A 141 27.07 3.96 -15.45
N ARG A 142 27.74 2.84 -15.79
CA ARG A 142 28.46 2.04 -14.79
C ARG A 142 29.68 2.79 -14.21
N LYS A 143 30.27 3.74 -14.94
CA LYS A 143 31.35 4.59 -14.42
C LYS A 143 30.85 5.92 -13.88
N PHE A 144 29.91 6.55 -14.57
CA PHE A 144 29.50 7.94 -14.34
C PHE A 144 28.03 8.12 -13.94
N ALA A 145 27.34 7.04 -13.57
CA ALA A 145 25.92 7.05 -13.17
C ALA A 145 24.97 7.55 -14.29
N LEU A 146 23.71 7.84 -13.98
CA LEU A 146 22.72 8.24 -14.99
C LEU A 146 22.94 9.68 -15.46
N ALA A 147 22.30 10.06 -16.56
CA ALA A 147 22.29 11.44 -17.06
C ALA A 147 21.80 12.43 -16.00
N ALA A 148 20.74 12.08 -15.28
CA ALA A 148 20.16 12.90 -14.22
C ALA A 148 21.07 13.07 -12.97
N ASP A 149 21.99 12.13 -12.74
CA ASP A 149 23.01 12.25 -11.69
C ASP A 149 24.07 13.31 -12.07
N ASN A 150 24.20 13.63 -13.36
CA ASN A 150 25.14 14.61 -13.91
C ASN A 150 24.47 15.96 -14.22
N VAL A 151 23.35 16.29 -13.58
CA VAL A 151 22.68 17.60 -13.71
C VAL A 151 23.07 18.50 -12.54
N LEU A 152 23.59 19.67 -12.85
CA LEU A 152 24.03 20.68 -11.88
C LEU A 152 22.92 21.69 -11.55
N ASP A 153 22.13 22.06 -12.56
CA ASP A 153 21.08 23.10 -12.48
C ASP A 153 20.05 22.90 -13.59
N ALA A 154 18.92 23.61 -13.52
CA ALA A 154 17.88 23.62 -14.53
C ALA A 154 17.10 24.94 -14.51
N ILE A 155 16.49 25.30 -15.65
CA ILE A 155 15.48 26.35 -15.74
C ILE A 155 14.13 25.67 -15.99
N LEU A 156 13.18 25.83 -15.08
CA LEU A 156 11.83 25.28 -15.14
C LEU A 156 10.82 26.42 -15.32
N MET A 157 9.92 26.30 -16.29
CA MET A 157 8.73 27.14 -16.38
C MET A 157 7.60 26.49 -15.58
N ASP A 158 7.10 27.19 -14.57
CA ASP A 158 5.99 26.75 -13.72
C ASP A 158 4.61 26.90 -14.44
N PRO A 159 3.50 26.43 -13.84
CA PRO A 159 2.15 26.58 -14.42
C PRO A 159 1.68 28.01 -14.64
N ASN A 160 2.28 28.99 -13.94
CA ASN A 160 1.97 30.41 -14.08
C ASN A 160 2.84 31.09 -15.15
N GLY A 161 3.77 30.35 -15.76
CA GLY A 161 4.69 30.86 -16.76
C GLY A 161 5.96 31.52 -16.20
N ASN A 162 6.26 31.35 -14.90
CA ASN A 162 7.46 31.89 -14.29
C ASN A 162 8.67 31.01 -14.58
N ALA A 163 9.81 31.62 -14.93
CA ALA A 163 11.08 30.94 -15.08
C ALA A 163 11.79 30.79 -13.72
N LEU A 164 11.97 29.55 -13.28
CA LEU A 164 12.61 29.19 -12.02
C LEU A 164 13.97 28.53 -12.28
N ASN A 165 15.00 29.01 -11.61
CA ASN A 165 16.29 28.31 -11.49
C ASN A 165 16.29 27.41 -10.24
N ARG A 166 17.34 26.59 -10.02
CA ARG A 166 17.40 25.70 -8.84
C ARG A 166 17.14 26.41 -7.51
N GLY A 167 17.70 27.61 -7.33
CA GLY A 167 17.51 28.39 -6.10
C GLY A 167 16.05 28.81 -5.85
N SER A 168 15.32 29.14 -6.91
CA SER A 168 13.92 29.57 -6.83
C SER A 168 12.90 28.42 -6.87
N MET A 169 13.19 27.31 -7.57
CA MET A 169 12.33 26.12 -7.55
C MET A 169 12.52 25.26 -6.27
N GLY A 170 13.67 25.37 -5.62
CA GLY A 170 14.03 24.57 -4.44
C GLY A 170 14.53 23.16 -4.76
N ASP A 171 15.24 22.56 -3.80
CA ASP A 171 15.91 21.27 -4.00
C ASP A 171 14.94 20.09 -4.19
N ASP A 172 13.73 20.13 -3.62
CA ASP A 172 12.73 19.07 -3.79
C ASP A 172 12.16 19.03 -5.22
N VAL A 173 11.85 20.19 -5.80
CA VAL A 173 11.39 20.28 -7.20
C VAL A 173 12.55 19.96 -8.14
N PHE A 174 13.75 20.50 -7.87
CA PHE A 174 14.95 20.17 -8.64
C PHE A 174 15.31 18.68 -8.59
N TRP A 175 15.10 18.01 -7.45
CA TRP A 175 15.21 16.56 -7.33
C TRP A 175 14.11 15.85 -8.13
N ALA A 176 12.85 16.30 -8.05
CA ALA A 176 11.72 15.67 -8.71
C ALA A 176 11.83 15.69 -10.24
N ILE A 177 12.25 16.81 -10.83
CA ILE A 177 12.41 16.91 -12.29
C ILE A 177 13.55 16.04 -12.83
N ARG A 178 14.45 15.53 -11.98
CA ARG A 178 15.60 14.70 -12.36
C ARG A 178 15.32 13.21 -12.20
N GLY A 179 14.33 12.69 -12.93
CA GLY A 179 13.98 11.27 -12.90
C GLY A 179 12.57 10.97 -12.42
N GLY A 180 11.77 11.98 -12.06
CA GLY A 180 10.36 11.83 -11.64
C GLY A 180 9.35 11.74 -12.79
N GLY A 181 9.82 11.66 -14.05
CA GLY A 181 8.99 11.62 -15.25
C GLY A 181 8.75 13.01 -15.84
N GLY A 182 8.83 13.12 -17.16
CA GLY A 182 8.55 14.36 -17.89
C GLY A 182 7.05 14.72 -17.87
N GLY A 183 6.73 16.00 -18.06
CA GLY A 183 5.35 16.47 -18.22
C GLY A 183 4.49 16.44 -16.95
N SER A 184 5.10 16.25 -15.77
CA SER A 184 4.40 16.32 -14.47
C SER A 184 4.66 17.60 -13.68
N TRP A 185 5.66 18.42 -14.02
CA TRP A 185 6.16 19.45 -13.09
C TRP A 185 6.02 20.89 -13.59
N GLY A 186 5.86 21.04 -14.90
CA GLY A 186 6.19 22.26 -15.62
C GLY A 186 6.92 21.95 -16.92
N VAL A 187 7.34 22.98 -17.63
CA VAL A 187 8.18 22.86 -18.83
C VAL A 187 9.61 23.14 -18.45
N VAL A 188 10.46 22.11 -18.40
CA VAL A 188 11.90 22.36 -18.25
C VAL A 188 12.40 23.04 -19.51
N TYR A 189 12.86 24.28 -19.41
CA TYR A 189 13.40 25.06 -20.52
C TYR A 189 14.81 24.60 -20.89
N ALA A 190 15.70 24.48 -19.90
CA ALA A 190 17.08 24.08 -20.11
C ALA A 190 17.70 23.36 -18.90
N TRP A 191 18.71 22.54 -19.17
CA TRP A 191 19.51 21.82 -18.18
C TRP A 191 20.95 22.31 -18.18
N LYS A 192 21.55 22.43 -17.00
CA LYS A 192 23.00 22.56 -16.83
C LYS A 192 23.57 21.20 -16.46
N LEU A 193 24.47 20.69 -17.30
CA LEU A 193 25.02 19.35 -17.22
C LEU A 193 26.49 19.40 -16.83
N GLN A 194 26.92 18.44 -16.01
CA GLN A 194 28.31 18.11 -15.78
C GLN A 194 28.79 17.18 -16.90
N LEU A 195 29.86 17.56 -17.57
CA LEU A 195 30.55 16.70 -18.53
C LEU A 195 31.61 15.87 -17.80
N VAL A 196 31.85 14.68 -18.31
CA VAL A 196 32.79 13.71 -17.74
C VAL A 196 33.99 13.52 -18.65
N HIS A 197 35.14 13.27 -18.03
CA HIS A 197 36.37 13.03 -18.79
C HIS A 197 36.44 11.61 -19.31
N VAL A 198 36.76 11.49 -20.60
CA VAL A 198 37.00 10.23 -21.30
C VAL A 198 38.31 10.31 -22.08
N PRO A 199 39.02 9.19 -22.27
CA PRO A 199 40.23 9.17 -23.10
C PRO A 199 39.90 9.52 -24.55
N HIS A 200 40.91 9.99 -25.29
CA HIS A 200 40.78 10.33 -26.72
C HIS A 200 40.32 9.15 -27.58
N SER A 201 40.60 7.93 -27.14
CA SER A 201 40.17 6.68 -27.78
C SER A 201 39.58 5.75 -26.73
N ILE A 202 38.48 5.09 -27.09
CA ILE A 202 37.83 4.03 -26.34
C ILE A 202 37.72 2.78 -27.23
N THR A 203 37.44 1.64 -26.62
CA THR A 203 37.29 0.38 -27.34
C THR A 203 35.82 0.01 -27.45
N VAL A 204 35.36 -0.36 -28.65
CA VAL A 204 34.00 -0.87 -28.87
C VAL A 204 33.98 -2.16 -29.67
N PHE A 205 32.95 -2.97 -29.45
CA PHE A 205 32.69 -4.18 -30.23
C PHE A 205 31.19 -4.47 -30.32
N SER A 206 30.80 -5.18 -31.39
CA SER A 206 29.45 -5.72 -31.56
C SER A 206 29.59 -7.13 -32.12
N LEU A 207 29.12 -8.13 -31.37
CA LEU A 207 29.27 -9.53 -31.69
C LEU A 207 27.91 -10.19 -31.82
N ASN A 208 27.62 -10.75 -32.98
CA ASN A 208 26.44 -11.59 -33.16
C ASN A 208 26.82 -13.05 -32.93
N ARG A 209 26.02 -13.75 -32.15
CA ARG A 209 26.08 -15.18 -31.91
C ARG A 209 24.74 -15.76 -32.30
N THR A 210 24.71 -16.54 -33.37
CA THR A 210 23.54 -17.26 -33.83
C THR A 210 23.83 -18.74 -33.67
N GLY A 211 22.95 -19.45 -32.97
CA GLY A 211 23.14 -20.87 -32.73
C GLY A 211 21.91 -21.53 -32.13
N PRO A 212 22.04 -22.82 -31.77
CA PRO A 212 20.98 -23.57 -31.13
C PRO A 212 20.54 -22.92 -29.82
N LEU A 213 19.26 -23.08 -29.48
CA LEU A 213 18.61 -22.55 -28.29
C LEU A 213 19.43 -22.74 -27.01
N GLU A 214 19.93 -23.95 -26.77
CA GLU A 214 20.68 -24.28 -25.54
C GLU A 214 22.02 -23.53 -25.46
N GLN A 215 22.71 -23.34 -26.59
CA GLN A 215 23.96 -22.61 -26.63
C GLN A 215 23.73 -21.12 -26.35
N THR A 216 22.68 -20.55 -26.92
CA THR A 216 22.26 -19.17 -26.65
C THR A 216 21.87 -18.99 -25.17
N ALA A 217 21.14 -19.94 -24.60
CA ALA A 217 20.80 -19.94 -23.17
C ALA A 217 22.05 -20.00 -22.27
N LYS A 218 23.06 -20.82 -22.61
CA LYS A 218 24.34 -20.89 -21.87
C LYS A 218 25.05 -19.54 -21.85
N LEU A 219 25.11 -18.87 -23.00
CA LEU A 219 25.73 -17.54 -23.12
C LEU A 219 24.99 -16.48 -22.31
N MET A 220 23.65 -16.43 -22.39
CA MET A 220 22.84 -15.54 -21.54
C MET A 220 23.07 -15.81 -20.06
N HIS A 221 23.01 -17.08 -19.65
CA HIS A 221 23.18 -17.47 -18.26
C HIS A 221 24.54 -17.06 -17.72
N LYS A 222 25.62 -17.33 -18.47
CA LYS A 222 26.98 -16.91 -18.10
C LYS A 222 27.10 -15.38 -17.99
N TRP A 223 26.52 -14.65 -18.94
CA TRP A 223 26.56 -13.18 -18.95
C TRP A 223 25.98 -12.56 -17.67
N GLN A 224 24.94 -13.16 -17.06
CA GLN A 224 24.34 -12.64 -15.81
C GLN A 224 25.34 -12.56 -14.64
N PHE A 225 26.36 -13.43 -14.65
CA PHE A 225 27.41 -13.42 -13.64
C PHE A 225 28.59 -12.52 -14.01
N VAL A 226 28.76 -12.23 -15.30
CA VAL A 226 29.90 -11.41 -15.78
C VAL A 226 29.52 -9.94 -15.90
N GLY A 227 28.48 -9.62 -16.68
CA GLY A 227 28.13 -8.24 -17.04
C GLY A 227 28.07 -7.27 -15.85
N PRO A 228 27.32 -7.59 -14.78
CA PRO A 228 27.20 -6.70 -13.62
C PRO A 228 28.51 -6.52 -12.83
N HIS A 229 29.44 -7.47 -12.93
CA HIS A 229 30.67 -7.56 -12.14
C HIS A 229 31.94 -7.16 -12.91
N LEU A 230 31.82 -6.76 -14.18
CA LEU A 230 32.94 -6.20 -14.93
C LEU A 230 33.45 -4.91 -14.26
N PRO A 231 34.69 -4.46 -14.53
CA PRO A 231 35.17 -3.16 -14.07
C PRO A 231 34.25 -2.02 -14.51
N ASP A 232 34.22 -0.91 -13.78
CA ASP A 232 33.31 0.24 -14.01
C ASP A 232 33.42 0.82 -15.43
N GLU A 233 34.61 0.71 -16.05
CA GLU A 233 34.92 1.14 -17.41
C GLU A 233 34.15 0.38 -18.49
N PHE A 234 33.58 -0.78 -18.17
CA PHE A 234 32.92 -1.66 -19.11
C PHE A 234 31.41 -1.42 -19.15
N TYR A 235 30.88 -1.51 -20.36
CA TYR A 235 29.48 -1.76 -20.64
C TYR A 235 29.39 -2.93 -21.61
N LEU A 236 28.58 -3.92 -21.26
CA LEU A 236 28.35 -5.11 -22.07
C LEU A 236 26.89 -5.49 -21.97
N SER A 237 26.06 -5.02 -22.90
CA SER A 237 24.65 -5.42 -22.98
C SER A 237 24.46 -6.62 -23.90
N ILE A 238 23.37 -7.34 -23.67
CA ILE A 238 22.89 -8.37 -24.60
C ILE A 238 21.54 -7.97 -25.17
N HIS A 239 21.35 -8.29 -26.44
CA HIS A 239 20.10 -8.07 -27.15
C HIS A 239 19.72 -9.36 -27.88
N ILE A 240 18.55 -9.89 -27.56
CA ILE A 240 18.07 -11.20 -28.00
C ILE A 240 16.87 -10.95 -28.91
N SER A 241 16.96 -11.35 -30.17
CA SER A 241 15.84 -11.24 -31.10
C SER A 241 14.82 -12.35 -30.83
N THR A 242 13.54 -12.02 -30.92
CA THR A 242 12.46 -13.01 -30.88
C THR A 242 12.34 -13.72 -32.22
N GLY A 243 11.73 -14.91 -32.20
CA GLY A 243 11.64 -15.78 -33.37
C GLY A 243 12.92 -16.59 -33.60
N THR A 244 12.88 -17.45 -34.61
CA THR A 244 14.07 -18.18 -35.09
C THR A 244 14.35 -17.88 -36.55
N SER A 245 15.63 -17.97 -36.92
CA SER A 245 16.07 -18.04 -38.31
C SER A 245 16.69 -19.42 -38.54
N ASN A 246 16.05 -20.25 -39.36
CA ASN A 246 16.44 -21.65 -39.58
C ASN A 246 16.56 -22.47 -38.28
N GLY A 247 15.67 -22.25 -37.31
CA GLY A 247 15.67 -22.93 -36.00
C GLY A 247 16.71 -22.42 -35.00
N ASN A 248 17.53 -21.42 -35.37
CA ASN A 248 18.52 -20.81 -34.48
C ASN A 248 18.03 -19.48 -33.90
N VAL A 249 18.48 -19.18 -32.69
CA VAL A 249 18.22 -17.91 -31.99
C VAL A 249 19.44 -17.00 -32.13
N SER A 250 19.20 -15.72 -32.43
CA SER A 250 20.27 -14.72 -32.54
C SER A 250 20.37 -13.87 -31.27
N MET A 251 21.58 -13.77 -30.74
CA MET A 251 21.95 -12.92 -29.62
C MET A 251 23.11 -12.02 -30.02
N SER A 252 22.96 -10.72 -29.81
CA SER A 252 24.00 -9.72 -30.06
C SER A 252 24.55 -9.17 -28.74
N PHE A 253 25.88 -9.13 -28.61
CA PHE A 253 26.60 -8.50 -27.51
C PHE A 253 27.11 -7.15 -27.97
N THR A 254 26.76 -6.09 -27.26
CA THR A 254 27.23 -4.73 -27.54
C THR A 254 28.13 -4.27 -26.40
N GLY A 255 29.39 -4.00 -26.73
CA GLY A 255 30.43 -3.67 -25.76
C GLY A 255 31.05 -2.30 -25.97
N GLN A 256 31.24 -1.57 -24.88
CA GLN A 256 32.01 -0.32 -24.83
C GLN A 256 32.93 -0.34 -23.61
N VAL A 257 34.20 0.01 -23.80
CA VAL A 257 35.22 0.03 -22.74
C VAL A 257 35.96 1.34 -22.76
N ILE A 258 35.96 2.05 -21.63
CA ILE A 258 36.76 3.26 -21.41
C ILE A 258 38.21 2.85 -21.15
N GLY A 259 38.93 2.54 -22.23
CA GLY A 259 40.31 2.06 -22.19
C GLY A 259 40.76 1.45 -23.52
N PRO A 260 42.04 1.06 -23.62
CA PRO A 260 42.63 0.51 -24.83
C PRO A 260 42.18 -0.93 -25.11
N LYS A 261 42.33 -1.37 -26.35
CA LYS A 261 41.90 -2.69 -26.82
C LYS A 261 42.53 -3.82 -26.04
N GLN A 262 43.82 -3.72 -25.70
CA GLN A 262 44.53 -4.77 -24.97
C GLN A 262 43.95 -4.96 -23.56
N TYR A 263 43.50 -3.88 -22.91
CA TYR A 263 42.85 -3.96 -21.61
C TYR A 263 41.48 -4.65 -21.72
N ALA A 264 40.68 -4.28 -22.73
CA ALA A 264 39.39 -4.93 -22.99
C ALA A 264 39.55 -6.44 -23.23
N MET A 265 40.52 -6.82 -24.06
CA MET A 265 40.84 -8.22 -24.37
C MET A 265 41.29 -9.00 -23.13
N LEU A 266 42.21 -8.44 -22.34
CA LEU A 266 42.72 -9.09 -21.13
C LEU A 266 41.60 -9.41 -20.14
N VAL A 267 40.71 -8.44 -19.88
CA VAL A 267 39.59 -8.63 -18.95
C VAL A 267 38.59 -9.62 -19.51
N LEU A 268 38.19 -9.51 -20.78
CA LEU A 268 37.17 -10.39 -21.37
C LEU A 268 37.66 -11.83 -21.54
N HIS A 269 38.93 -12.06 -21.90
CA HIS A 269 39.49 -13.41 -21.95
C HIS A 269 39.56 -14.08 -20.58
N HIS A 270 39.79 -13.29 -19.53
CA HIS A 270 39.83 -13.81 -18.17
C HIS A 270 38.42 -14.08 -17.60
N THR A 271 37.48 -13.15 -17.82
CA THR A 271 36.17 -13.16 -17.15
C THR A 271 35.04 -13.77 -17.99
N PHE A 272 35.14 -13.70 -19.32
CA PHE A 272 34.14 -14.23 -20.25
C PHE A 272 34.77 -14.90 -21.50
N PRO A 273 35.64 -15.91 -21.32
CA PRO A 273 36.28 -16.59 -22.45
C PRO A 273 35.27 -17.21 -23.43
N GLU A 274 34.09 -17.62 -22.94
CA GLU A 274 33.01 -18.20 -23.75
C GLU A 274 32.45 -17.23 -24.80
N LEU A 275 32.66 -15.92 -24.64
CA LEU A 275 32.30 -14.92 -25.65
C LEU A 275 33.12 -15.09 -26.94
N GLY A 276 34.34 -15.63 -26.83
CA GLY A 276 35.22 -15.91 -27.97
C GLY A 276 35.59 -14.66 -28.77
N ILE A 277 35.78 -13.53 -28.08
CA ILE A 277 36.16 -12.27 -28.71
C ILE A 277 37.61 -12.34 -29.21
N VAL A 278 37.87 -11.89 -30.43
CA VAL A 278 39.23 -11.79 -31.00
C VAL A 278 39.57 -10.35 -31.31
N GLU A 279 40.86 -10.03 -31.45
CA GLU A 279 41.34 -8.64 -31.61
C GLU A 279 40.69 -7.87 -32.78
N SER A 280 40.34 -8.58 -33.87
CA SER A 280 39.66 -8.02 -35.04
C SER A 280 38.21 -7.61 -34.78
N ASP A 281 37.59 -8.13 -33.72
CA ASP A 281 36.21 -7.77 -33.34
C ASP A 281 36.13 -6.40 -32.64
N LEU A 282 37.25 -5.92 -32.11
CA LEU A 282 37.33 -4.66 -31.39
C LEU A 282 37.83 -3.56 -32.30
N SER A 283 37.28 -2.36 -32.12
CA SER A 283 37.72 -1.15 -32.79
C SER A 283 38.02 -0.08 -31.75
N GLU A 284 39.16 0.58 -31.90
CA GLU A 284 39.48 1.79 -31.13
C GLU A 284 39.02 3.01 -31.92
N MET A 285 38.27 3.89 -31.26
CA MET A 285 37.73 5.12 -31.85
C MET A 285 37.41 6.13 -30.76
N SER A 286 37.14 7.38 -31.14
CA SER A 286 36.66 8.36 -30.16
C SER A 286 35.25 8.00 -29.66
N TRP A 287 34.90 8.46 -28.46
CA TRP A 287 33.58 8.18 -27.87
C TRP A 287 32.42 8.70 -28.74
N ILE A 288 32.59 9.82 -29.44
CA ILE A 288 31.56 10.37 -30.34
C ILE A 288 31.36 9.50 -31.59
N GLU A 289 32.45 8.99 -32.17
CA GLU A 289 32.38 8.03 -33.29
C GLU A 289 31.69 6.73 -32.85
N SER A 290 31.97 6.27 -31.63
CA SER A 290 31.29 5.10 -31.07
C SER A 290 29.79 5.31 -30.91
N THR A 291 29.37 6.52 -30.52
CA THR A 291 27.97 6.87 -30.37
C THR A 291 27.26 6.87 -31.71
N ALA A 292 27.87 7.47 -32.74
CA ALA A 292 27.35 7.41 -34.11
C ALA A 292 27.25 5.96 -34.62
N LYS A 293 28.26 5.12 -34.34
CA LYS A 293 28.26 3.70 -34.69
C LYS A 293 27.11 2.94 -34.03
N PHE A 294 26.89 3.11 -32.73
CA PHE A 294 25.78 2.45 -32.03
C PHE A 294 24.40 2.98 -32.43
N ALA A 295 24.32 4.26 -32.82
CA ALA A 295 23.12 4.86 -33.43
C ALA A 295 22.88 4.41 -34.89
N ARG A 296 23.78 3.60 -35.47
CA ARG A 296 23.77 3.14 -36.86
C ARG A 296 23.80 4.29 -37.88
N LEU A 297 24.59 5.32 -37.58
CA LEU A 297 24.81 6.49 -38.43
C LEU A 297 26.06 6.32 -39.29
N ASN A 298 26.09 7.01 -40.43
CA ASN A 298 27.23 6.95 -41.35
C ASN A 298 28.40 7.82 -40.87
N SER A 299 28.11 8.93 -40.18
CA SER A 299 29.10 9.88 -39.69
C SER A 299 28.66 10.53 -38.38
N THR A 300 29.60 11.20 -37.70
CA THR A 300 29.29 12.01 -36.52
C THR A 300 28.45 13.24 -36.84
N ALA A 301 28.50 13.75 -38.08
CA ALA A 301 27.65 14.86 -38.52
C ALA A 301 26.16 14.50 -38.50
N ASP A 302 25.85 13.23 -38.78
CA ASP A 302 24.47 12.72 -38.79
C ASP A 302 23.84 12.66 -37.40
N LEU A 303 24.62 12.86 -36.32
CA LEU A 303 24.08 12.94 -34.95
C LEU A 303 23.06 14.08 -34.81
N THR A 304 23.20 15.14 -35.60
CA THR A 304 22.26 16.27 -35.62
C THR A 304 21.00 16.00 -36.45
N ASN A 305 20.94 14.87 -37.16
CA ASN A 305 19.79 14.54 -37.99
C ASN A 305 18.61 14.06 -37.13
N ARG A 306 17.55 14.89 -37.08
CA ARG A 306 16.31 14.61 -36.36
C ARG A 306 15.38 13.60 -37.06
N ARG A 307 15.66 13.22 -38.31
CA ARG A 307 14.80 12.36 -39.14
C ARG A 307 15.55 11.10 -39.58
N LEU A 308 15.55 10.10 -38.70
CA LEU A 308 16.16 8.81 -38.95
C LEU A 308 15.09 7.73 -39.16
N GLY A 309 14.98 7.20 -40.39
CA GLY A 309 14.42 5.88 -40.69
C GLY A 309 12.93 5.62 -40.44
N ILE A 310 12.50 4.40 -40.80
CA ILE A 310 11.11 3.94 -40.93
C ILE A 310 10.37 3.98 -39.58
N LYS A 311 9.14 4.52 -39.58
CA LYS A 311 8.23 4.50 -38.42
C LYS A 311 7.69 3.08 -38.20
N TYR A 312 7.98 2.50 -37.04
CA TYR A 312 7.37 1.26 -36.57
C TYR A 312 6.39 1.58 -35.45
N TYR A 313 5.33 0.78 -35.34
CA TYR A 313 4.50 0.74 -34.15
C TYR A 313 5.18 -0.20 -33.15
N SER A 314 5.12 0.10 -31.86
CA SER A 314 5.75 -0.73 -30.84
C SER A 314 5.01 -0.68 -29.51
N LYS A 315 5.26 -1.70 -28.69
CA LYS A 315 4.87 -1.78 -27.29
C LYS A 315 6.12 -2.18 -26.49
N SER A 316 6.42 -1.43 -25.44
CA SER A 316 7.56 -1.70 -24.57
C SER A 316 7.13 -1.94 -23.13
N LYS A 317 7.94 -2.72 -22.42
CA LYS A 317 7.84 -2.99 -20.98
C LYS A 317 9.23 -3.10 -20.38
N SER A 318 9.33 -3.08 -19.07
CA SER A 318 10.62 -3.21 -18.40
C SER A 318 10.53 -3.87 -17.04
N ASP A 319 11.60 -4.55 -16.65
CA ASP A 319 11.79 -5.13 -15.32
C ASP A 319 13.24 -4.99 -14.85
N TYR A 320 13.49 -5.41 -13.61
CA TYR A 320 14.83 -5.52 -13.04
C TYR A 320 15.06 -6.88 -12.40
N VAL A 321 16.31 -7.36 -12.43
CA VAL A 321 16.70 -8.65 -11.84
C VAL A 321 17.62 -8.46 -10.64
N HIS A 322 17.29 -9.11 -9.53
CA HIS A 322 18.08 -9.07 -8.28
C HIS A 322 18.96 -10.30 -8.06
N SER A 323 18.58 -11.43 -8.65
CA SER A 323 19.27 -12.70 -8.46
C SER A 323 19.36 -13.42 -9.79
N PRO A 324 20.47 -14.12 -10.08
CA PRO A 324 20.65 -14.78 -11.38
C PRO A 324 19.53 -15.79 -11.63
N ILE A 325 19.01 -15.79 -12.85
CA ILE A 325 18.00 -16.74 -13.32
C ILE A 325 18.70 -18.10 -13.53
N SER A 326 18.07 -19.18 -13.04
CA SER A 326 18.61 -20.53 -13.16
C SER A 326 18.89 -20.90 -14.62
N MET A 327 19.85 -21.80 -14.86
CA MET A 327 20.15 -22.26 -16.22
C MET A 327 18.91 -22.91 -16.87
N GLN A 328 18.15 -23.70 -16.11
CA GLN A 328 16.94 -24.37 -16.60
C GLN A 328 15.86 -23.36 -16.99
N ASP A 329 15.66 -22.30 -16.21
CA ASP A 329 14.69 -21.26 -16.54
C ASP A 329 15.18 -20.37 -17.68
N THR A 330 16.50 -20.13 -17.76
CA THR A 330 17.11 -19.42 -18.90
C THR A 330 16.85 -20.15 -20.22
N ILE A 331 16.96 -21.49 -20.25
CA ILE A 331 16.60 -22.30 -21.43
C ILE A 331 15.14 -22.06 -21.82
N LYS A 332 14.20 -22.15 -20.87
CA LYS A 332 12.77 -21.94 -21.14
C LYS A 332 12.46 -20.52 -21.60
N ILE A 333 13.17 -19.52 -21.07
CA ILE A 333 13.03 -18.13 -21.51
C ILE A 333 13.44 -17.99 -22.98
N ILE A 334 14.60 -18.54 -23.38
CA ILE A 334 15.02 -18.53 -24.78
C ILE A 334 14.05 -19.32 -25.67
N GLU A 335 13.51 -20.43 -25.18
CA GLU A 335 12.46 -21.20 -25.86
C GLU A 335 11.17 -20.40 -26.07
N TYR A 336 10.75 -19.63 -25.06
CA TYR A 336 9.58 -18.77 -25.21
C TYR A 336 9.83 -17.72 -26.30
N LEU A 337 11.00 -17.10 -26.27
CA LEU A 337 11.37 -16.05 -27.23
C LEU A 337 11.50 -16.54 -28.66
N SER A 338 12.02 -17.75 -28.85
CA SER A 338 12.20 -18.36 -30.17
C SER A 338 10.88 -18.58 -30.90
N ASN A 339 9.76 -18.61 -30.17
CA ASN A 339 8.39 -18.76 -30.68
C ASN A 339 7.62 -17.43 -30.76
N GLY A 340 8.28 -16.29 -30.52
CA GLY A 340 7.64 -14.97 -30.52
C GLY A 340 7.54 -14.29 -31.89
N PRO A 341 6.63 -13.29 -32.03
CA PRO A 341 6.56 -12.40 -33.19
C PRO A 341 7.75 -11.42 -33.18
N GLN A 342 7.93 -10.63 -34.25
CA GLN A 342 9.07 -9.71 -34.37
C GLN A 342 9.20 -8.73 -33.18
N GLY A 343 10.34 -8.80 -32.49
CA GLY A 343 10.62 -8.06 -31.27
C GLY A 343 12.00 -8.39 -30.71
N PHE A 344 12.26 -7.93 -29.49
CA PHE A 344 13.52 -8.21 -28.79
C PHE A 344 13.38 -8.11 -27.28
N ILE A 345 14.36 -8.70 -26.58
CA ILE A 345 14.70 -8.34 -25.21
C ILE A 345 16.10 -7.76 -25.16
N GLN A 346 16.28 -6.67 -24.43
CA GLN A 346 17.60 -6.12 -24.11
C GLN A 346 17.87 -6.23 -22.62
N LEU A 347 19.05 -6.74 -22.24
CA LEU A 347 19.53 -6.77 -20.86
C LEU A 347 20.71 -5.81 -20.71
N ASN A 348 20.60 -4.89 -19.76
CA ASN A 348 21.62 -3.86 -19.53
C ASN A 348 22.27 -4.05 -18.15
N PRO A 349 23.59 -4.24 -18.08
CA PRO A 349 24.25 -4.57 -16.82
C PRO A 349 24.23 -3.36 -15.87
N TYR A 350 23.92 -3.64 -14.60
CA TYR A 350 24.07 -2.69 -13.51
C TYR A 350 25.43 -2.92 -12.82
N GLY A 351 25.62 -2.43 -11.59
CA GLY A 351 26.91 -2.41 -10.92
C GLY A 351 27.67 -1.10 -11.11
N GLY A 352 28.92 -1.05 -10.62
CA GLY A 352 29.73 0.17 -10.59
C GLY A 352 29.04 1.32 -9.86
N ALA A 353 29.03 2.51 -10.46
CA ALA A 353 28.40 3.71 -9.92
C ALA A 353 26.92 3.49 -9.58
N MET A 354 26.21 2.69 -10.37
CA MET A 354 24.80 2.35 -10.11
C MET A 354 24.60 1.54 -8.83
N ALA A 355 25.64 0.88 -8.31
CA ALA A 355 25.59 0.18 -7.02
C ALA A 355 26.07 1.03 -5.83
N ARG A 356 26.76 2.16 -6.08
CA ARG A 356 27.29 3.06 -5.04
C ARG A 356 26.34 4.19 -4.65
N ILE A 357 25.47 4.61 -5.57
CA ILE A 357 24.52 5.70 -5.36
C ILE A 357 23.26 5.19 -4.63
N GLY A 358 22.83 5.91 -3.60
CA GLY A 358 21.67 5.56 -2.79
C GLY A 358 20.35 5.64 -3.55
N SER A 359 19.37 4.82 -3.17
CA SER A 359 18.06 4.75 -3.83
C SER A 359 17.19 6.00 -3.68
N SER A 360 17.57 6.95 -2.83
CA SER A 360 16.85 8.23 -2.62
C SER A 360 17.52 9.43 -3.29
N GLU A 361 18.71 9.26 -3.88
CA GLU A 361 19.49 10.35 -4.49
C GLU A 361 18.76 10.98 -5.68
N LEU A 362 18.03 10.17 -6.44
CA LEU A 362 17.07 10.59 -7.46
C LEU A 362 15.70 9.96 -7.20
N PRO A 363 14.62 10.47 -7.82
CA PRO A 363 13.30 9.83 -7.79
C PRO A 363 13.32 8.36 -8.21
N PHE A 364 14.20 8.04 -9.18
CA PHE A 364 14.42 6.70 -9.69
C PHE A 364 15.27 5.85 -8.71
N PRO A 365 14.68 4.82 -8.04
CA PRO A 365 15.28 4.17 -6.87
C PRO A 365 16.05 2.88 -7.20
N TYR A 366 15.87 2.31 -8.39
CA TYR A 366 16.39 0.97 -8.73
C TYR A 366 17.87 1.07 -9.07
N ARG A 367 18.72 0.89 -8.05
CA ARG A 367 20.17 1.13 -8.08
C ARG A 367 20.92 -0.05 -7.47
N ALA A 368 21.39 0.08 -6.23
CA ALA A 368 22.08 -0.95 -5.49
C ALA A 368 21.21 -2.21 -5.30
N GLY A 369 21.85 -3.37 -5.41
CA GLY A 369 21.20 -4.68 -5.26
C GLY A 369 20.58 -5.26 -6.53
N TYR A 370 20.55 -4.52 -7.64
CA TYR A 370 20.08 -5.02 -8.94
C TYR A 370 21.26 -5.43 -9.83
N LEU A 371 21.14 -6.58 -10.50
CA LEU A 371 22.15 -7.11 -11.41
C LEU A 371 22.06 -6.45 -12.79
N TYR A 372 20.86 -6.33 -13.35
CA TYR A 372 20.62 -5.72 -14.65
C TYR A 372 19.15 -5.34 -14.82
N SER A 373 18.89 -4.42 -15.75
CA SER A 373 17.53 -4.12 -16.22
C SER A 373 17.19 -4.93 -17.47
N ILE A 374 15.90 -5.12 -17.69
CA ILE A 374 15.31 -5.79 -18.85
C ILE A 374 14.42 -4.78 -19.57
N GLU A 375 14.59 -4.65 -20.88
CA GLU A 375 13.63 -4.03 -21.78
C GLU A 375 12.99 -5.12 -22.64
N TYR A 376 11.66 -5.19 -22.64
CA TYR A 376 10.90 -6.05 -23.53
C TYR A 376 10.27 -5.17 -24.60
N ASN A 377 10.47 -5.51 -25.87
CA ASN A 377 9.90 -4.76 -26.97
C ASN A 377 9.31 -5.68 -28.03
N VAL A 378 8.15 -5.31 -28.54
CA VAL A 378 7.59 -5.87 -29.76
C VAL A 378 7.28 -4.72 -30.72
N SER A 379 7.51 -4.93 -32.02
CA SER A 379 7.27 -3.92 -33.04
C SER A 379 6.67 -4.49 -34.31
N TRP A 380 5.87 -3.69 -34.99
CA TRP A 380 5.18 -4.07 -36.23
C TRP A 380 5.09 -2.89 -37.20
N LYS A 381 4.81 -3.18 -38.47
CA LYS A 381 4.66 -2.17 -39.53
C LYS A 381 3.20 -1.75 -39.65
N ALA A 382 2.95 -0.61 -40.30
CA ALA A 382 1.59 -0.14 -40.59
C ALA A 382 0.73 -1.18 -41.34
N SER A 383 1.36 -2.00 -42.18
CA SER A 383 0.72 -3.09 -42.91
C SER A 383 0.22 -4.23 -42.02
N ASP A 384 0.67 -4.30 -40.76
CA ASP A 384 0.31 -5.35 -39.79
C ASP A 384 -0.55 -4.79 -38.64
N ASN A 385 -1.13 -3.59 -38.79
CA ASN A 385 -1.91 -2.94 -37.73
C ASN A 385 -3.18 -3.73 -37.35
N ASP A 386 -3.77 -4.46 -38.30
CA ASP A 386 -4.84 -5.43 -38.10
C ASP A 386 -4.44 -6.61 -37.18
N ARG A 387 -3.13 -6.80 -36.94
CA ARG A 387 -2.57 -7.79 -36.02
C ARG A 387 -1.94 -7.16 -34.76
N ALA A 388 -2.07 -5.86 -34.53
CA ALA A 388 -1.46 -5.18 -33.38
C ALA A 388 -1.76 -5.86 -32.02
N ASP A 389 -3.00 -6.32 -31.83
CA ASP A 389 -3.43 -7.04 -30.62
C ASP A 389 -2.70 -8.37 -30.41
N GLU A 390 -2.24 -9.03 -31.47
CA GLU A 390 -1.42 -10.25 -31.38
C GLU A 390 -0.06 -9.94 -30.75
N PHE A 391 0.64 -8.93 -31.27
CA PHE A 391 1.93 -8.48 -30.76
C PHE A 391 1.83 -8.03 -29.29
N ILE A 392 0.83 -7.21 -28.96
CA ILE A 392 0.62 -6.69 -27.61
C ILE A 392 0.28 -7.83 -26.62
N ARG A 393 -0.62 -8.76 -27.00
CA ARG A 393 -0.96 -9.90 -26.14
C ARG A 393 0.23 -10.82 -25.91
N TRP A 394 1.06 -11.05 -26.94
CA TRP A 394 2.27 -11.85 -26.78
C TRP A 394 3.22 -11.20 -25.77
N LEU A 395 3.50 -9.90 -25.90
CA LEU A 395 4.39 -9.19 -24.98
C LEU A 395 3.85 -9.22 -23.55
N ARG A 396 2.54 -8.99 -23.34
CA ARG A 396 1.90 -9.08 -22.01
C ARG A 396 2.04 -10.48 -21.41
N SER A 397 1.87 -11.52 -22.22
CA SER A 397 2.00 -12.92 -21.78
C SER A 397 3.45 -13.25 -21.41
N PHE A 398 4.41 -12.79 -22.21
CA PHE A 398 5.82 -12.99 -21.92
C PHE A 398 6.28 -12.19 -20.68
N TYR A 399 5.81 -10.95 -20.52
CA TYR A 399 6.05 -10.15 -19.31
C TYR A 399 5.49 -10.85 -18.06
N ALA A 400 4.28 -11.38 -18.12
CA ALA A 400 3.70 -12.17 -17.02
C ALA A 400 4.51 -13.44 -16.73
N TYR A 401 5.02 -14.11 -17.77
CA TYR A 401 5.90 -15.28 -17.63
C TYR A 401 7.22 -14.94 -16.92
N MET A 402 7.75 -13.74 -17.12
CA MET A 402 8.99 -13.27 -16.49
C MET A 402 8.84 -12.87 -15.01
N ALA A 403 7.61 -12.61 -14.55
CA ALA A 403 7.33 -12.13 -13.18
C ALA A 403 7.97 -12.96 -12.04
N PRO A 404 8.09 -14.30 -12.11
CA PRO A 404 8.76 -15.08 -11.08
C PRO A 404 10.28 -14.87 -11.00
N HIS A 405 10.90 -14.36 -12.08
CA HIS A 405 12.35 -14.26 -12.28
C HIS A 405 12.91 -12.86 -12.07
N VAL A 406 12.04 -11.85 -11.95
CA VAL A 406 12.42 -10.45 -11.77
C VAL A 406 12.14 -9.98 -10.34
N SER A 407 12.38 -8.70 -10.06
CA SER A 407 12.15 -8.07 -8.76
C SER A 407 10.74 -8.31 -8.23
N LYS A 408 10.60 -8.48 -6.91
CA LYS A 408 9.31 -8.72 -6.25
C LYS A 408 9.11 -7.72 -5.12
N ASN A 409 7.89 -7.18 -5.00
CA ASN A 409 7.45 -6.28 -3.93
C ASN A 409 8.15 -4.90 -3.86
N PRO A 410 7.85 -3.96 -4.79
CA PRO A 410 7.02 -4.13 -5.99
C PRO A 410 7.84 -4.69 -7.17
N LEU A 411 7.14 -5.18 -8.20
CA LEU A 411 7.74 -5.36 -9.53
C LEU A 411 8.23 -3.99 -10.02
N ALA A 412 9.52 -3.84 -10.22
CA ALA A 412 10.16 -2.59 -10.62
C ALA A 412 10.05 -2.36 -12.13
N ALA A 413 9.87 -1.11 -12.54
CA ALA A 413 9.76 -0.67 -13.92
C ALA A 413 10.58 0.62 -14.13
N TYR A 414 10.98 0.87 -15.37
CA TYR A 414 11.77 2.04 -15.75
C TYR A 414 10.86 3.11 -16.35
N VAL A 415 10.84 4.30 -15.77
CA VAL A 415 9.91 5.39 -16.16
C VAL A 415 10.10 5.86 -17.61
N ASN A 416 11.30 5.70 -18.19
CA ASN A 416 11.54 5.99 -19.61
C ASN A 416 10.93 4.93 -20.54
N TYR A 417 10.57 3.76 -20.04
CA TYR A 417 9.80 2.72 -20.73
C TYR A 417 8.38 2.68 -20.15
N LEU A 418 7.68 3.80 -20.33
CA LEU A 418 6.37 4.01 -19.75
C LEU A 418 5.38 2.91 -20.17
N ASP A 419 4.56 2.44 -19.25
CA ASP A 419 3.67 1.30 -19.44
C ASP A 419 2.31 1.55 -18.79
N LEU A 420 1.32 1.85 -19.63
CA LEU A 420 -0.05 2.09 -19.20
C LEU A 420 -0.73 0.83 -18.65
N ASP A 421 -0.20 -0.37 -18.94
CA ASP A 421 -0.73 -1.61 -18.36
C ASP A 421 -0.49 -1.69 -16.83
N LEU A 422 0.39 -0.85 -16.27
CA LEU A 422 0.58 -0.74 -14.83
C LEU A 422 -0.56 0.01 -14.13
N GLY A 423 -1.35 0.79 -14.88
CA GLY A 423 -2.46 1.60 -14.39
C GLY A 423 -2.37 3.05 -14.87
N THR A 424 -3.49 3.77 -14.92
CA THR A 424 -3.56 5.16 -15.37
C THR A 424 -4.48 5.97 -14.48
N ASN A 425 -4.19 7.25 -14.27
CA ASN A 425 -5.18 8.19 -13.76
C ASN A 425 -6.09 8.64 -14.89
N THR A 426 -7.40 8.54 -14.67
CA THR A 426 -8.43 9.11 -15.55
C THR A 426 -8.78 10.53 -15.10
N TRP A 427 -8.51 11.51 -15.97
CA TRP A 427 -8.87 12.91 -15.75
C TRP A 427 -10.19 13.22 -16.45
N ARG A 428 -11.12 13.86 -15.74
CA ARG A 428 -12.42 14.31 -16.33
C ARG A 428 -12.32 15.70 -16.96
N ASN A 429 -11.35 16.50 -16.54
CA ASN A 429 -11.12 17.88 -16.95
C ASN A 429 -9.65 18.26 -16.73
N ALA A 430 -9.22 19.37 -17.34
CA ALA A 430 -7.80 19.74 -17.46
C ALA A 430 -7.08 20.01 -16.12
N THR A 431 -7.80 20.22 -15.02
CA THR A 431 -7.26 20.43 -13.66
C THR A 431 -7.76 19.37 -12.68
N ASP A 432 -8.35 18.28 -13.18
CA ASP A 432 -8.72 17.14 -12.35
C ASP A 432 -7.44 16.52 -11.75
N GLY A 433 -7.48 16.06 -10.50
CA GLY A 433 -6.31 15.42 -9.87
C GLY A 433 -5.73 16.07 -8.63
N THR A 434 -6.36 17.13 -8.10
CA THR A 434 -6.00 17.72 -6.79
C THR A 434 -6.56 16.92 -5.61
N SER A 435 -7.14 15.74 -5.84
CA SER A 435 -7.76 14.91 -4.81
C SER A 435 -6.78 13.87 -4.23
N ASN A 436 -6.94 13.54 -2.96
CA ASN A 436 -6.23 12.42 -2.35
C ASN A 436 -6.52 11.08 -3.07
N ASN A 437 -7.67 10.94 -3.76
CA ASN A 437 -7.98 9.73 -4.55
C ASN A 437 -7.06 9.60 -5.76
N SER A 438 -6.71 10.71 -6.41
CA SER A 438 -5.80 10.74 -7.55
C SER A 438 -4.39 10.32 -7.15
N VAL A 439 -3.92 10.73 -5.97
CA VAL A 439 -2.65 10.27 -5.37
C VAL A 439 -2.69 8.77 -5.08
N ILE A 440 -3.80 8.26 -4.53
CA ILE A 440 -3.95 6.82 -4.24
C ILE A 440 -3.93 5.99 -5.53
N HIS A 441 -4.64 6.43 -6.57
CA HIS A 441 -4.65 5.73 -7.85
C HIS A 441 -3.27 5.79 -8.50
N ALA A 442 -2.62 6.96 -8.52
CA ALA A 442 -1.26 7.11 -9.00
C ALA A 442 -0.27 6.21 -8.26
N LYS A 443 -0.48 5.96 -6.95
CA LYS A 443 0.39 5.10 -6.16
C LYS A 443 0.39 3.64 -6.64
N SER A 444 -0.68 3.16 -7.29
CA SER A 444 -0.76 1.77 -7.79
C SER A 444 0.29 1.43 -8.85
N TRP A 445 0.56 2.36 -9.78
CA TRP A 445 1.62 2.26 -10.78
C TRP A 445 2.89 2.99 -10.34
N GLY A 446 2.78 4.10 -9.61
CA GLY A 446 3.88 4.97 -9.22
C GLY A 446 4.92 4.29 -8.32
N ILE A 447 4.51 3.36 -7.45
CA ILE A 447 5.47 2.58 -6.65
C ILE A 447 6.34 1.64 -7.48
N ARG A 448 5.90 1.27 -8.70
CA ARG A 448 6.70 0.45 -9.61
C ARG A 448 7.77 1.25 -10.35
N TYR A 449 7.62 2.57 -10.45
CA TYR A 449 8.66 3.44 -11.02
C TYR A 449 9.54 4.07 -9.94
N PHE A 450 8.95 4.42 -8.80
CA PHE A 450 9.56 5.30 -7.81
C PHE A 450 9.68 4.66 -6.42
N SER A 451 9.12 3.47 -6.18
CA SER A 451 9.15 2.80 -4.88
C SER A 451 8.77 3.76 -3.74
N LYS A 452 9.58 3.86 -2.68
CA LYS A 452 9.39 4.76 -1.53
C LYS A 452 9.52 6.25 -1.88
N ASN A 453 10.07 6.61 -3.05
CA ASN A 453 10.27 8.00 -3.46
C ASN A 453 8.98 8.65 -3.99
N PHE A 454 7.95 7.87 -4.31
CA PHE A 454 6.67 8.36 -4.83
C PHE A 454 6.03 9.44 -3.94
N ASP A 455 6.03 9.26 -2.62
CA ASP A 455 5.41 10.22 -1.71
C ASP A 455 6.15 11.57 -1.68
N ARG A 456 7.47 11.58 -1.94
CA ARG A 456 8.26 12.82 -2.08
C ARG A 456 7.94 13.53 -3.39
N LEU A 457 7.75 12.78 -4.48
CA LEU A 457 7.32 13.32 -5.77
C LEU A 457 5.97 14.03 -5.66
N VAL A 458 5.02 13.43 -4.95
CA VAL A 458 3.70 14.03 -4.71
C VAL A 458 3.82 15.36 -3.95
N ARG A 459 4.69 15.44 -2.92
CA ARG A 459 4.96 16.71 -2.22
C ARG A 459 5.57 17.77 -3.13
N ALA A 460 6.56 17.38 -3.94
CA ALA A 460 7.16 18.29 -4.92
C ALA A 460 6.12 18.83 -5.91
N LYS A 461 5.23 17.96 -6.40
CA LYS A 461 4.15 18.32 -7.32
C LYS A 461 3.18 19.31 -6.68
N THR A 462 2.82 19.06 -5.42
CA THR A 462 1.96 19.95 -4.62
C THR A 462 2.53 21.35 -4.50
N MET A 463 3.86 21.48 -4.40
CA MET A 463 4.52 22.79 -4.30
C MET A 463 4.55 23.54 -5.62
N ILE A 464 4.86 22.87 -6.73
CA ILE A 464 5.11 23.52 -8.02
C ILE A 464 3.86 23.66 -8.90
N ASP A 465 2.91 22.73 -8.78
CA ASP A 465 1.71 22.66 -9.60
C ASP A 465 0.51 22.12 -8.80
N PRO A 466 0.02 22.90 -7.82
CA PRO A 466 -1.07 22.49 -6.93
C PRO A 466 -2.41 22.32 -7.64
N GLU A 467 -2.65 23.03 -8.75
CA GLU A 467 -3.87 22.94 -9.56
C GLU A 467 -3.80 21.81 -10.60
N ASN A 468 -2.73 21.02 -10.57
CA ASN A 468 -2.47 19.90 -11.46
C ASN A 468 -2.55 20.25 -12.95
N VAL A 469 -2.06 21.43 -13.35
CA VAL A 469 -2.11 21.92 -14.74
C VAL A 469 -1.36 21.01 -15.70
N PHE A 470 -0.16 20.55 -15.31
CA PHE A 470 0.62 19.58 -16.05
C PHE A 470 0.24 18.16 -15.62
N ASN A 471 -0.73 17.58 -16.33
CA ASN A 471 -1.17 16.21 -16.09
C ASN A 471 -1.21 15.37 -17.38
N ASN A 472 -1.04 14.07 -17.19
CA ASN A 472 -1.22 13.02 -18.21
C ASN A 472 -1.60 11.71 -17.50
N ALA A 473 -1.87 10.64 -18.24
CA ALA A 473 -2.39 9.39 -17.68
C ALA A 473 -1.51 8.77 -16.58
N GLN A 474 -0.21 9.08 -16.52
CA GLN A 474 0.69 8.63 -15.45
C GLN A 474 1.53 9.81 -14.89
N SER A 475 0.99 11.03 -14.87
CA SER A 475 1.65 12.15 -14.20
C SER A 475 1.47 12.05 -12.69
N ILE A 476 2.44 12.54 -11.93
CA ILE A 476 2.33 12.66 -10.47
C ILE A 476 1.24 13.70 -10.15
N PRO A 477 0.18 13.35 -9.39
CA PRO A 477 -0.83 14.31 -8.95
C PRO A 477 -0.38 15.07 -7.68
N PRO A 478 -0.80 16.33 -7.50
CA PRO A 478 -0.58 17.07 -6.26
C PRO A 478 -1.50 16.53 -5.15
N LEU A 479 -1.10 16.72 -3.91
CA LEU A 479 -2.02 16.68 -2.77
C LEU A 479 -2.87 17.94 -2.79
N HIS A 480 -4.13 17.82 -2.38
CA HIS A 480 -4.89 19.01 -2.05
C HIS A 480 -4.12 19.77 -0.96
N PRO A 481 -3.89 21.09 -1.08
CA PRO A 481 -3.38 21.85 0.03
C PRO A 481 -4.43 21.81 1.15
N THR A 482 -4.22 20.94 2.14
CA THR A 482 -4.71 21.21 3.48
C THR A 482 -3.81 22.31 4.00
N ILE A 483 -4.32 23.54 4.03
CA ILE A 483 -3.62 24.67 4.62
C ILE A 483 -3.11 24.24 6.01
N SER A 484 -1.79 24.19 6.16
CA SER A 484 -1.14 23.88 7.43
C SER A 484 -1.52 24.96 8.44
N PRO A 485 -2.12 24.62 9.60
CA PRO A 485 -2.63 25.63 10.53
C PRO A 485 -1.52 26.52 11.11
N VAL A 486 -0.27 26.08 11.11
CA VAL A 486 0.79 26.64 11.97
C VAL A 486 1.26 28.04 11.54
N LEU A 487 1.25 28.38 10.26
CA LEU A 487 1.76 29.68 9.78
C LEU A 487 0.67 30.76 9.68
N VAL A 488 -0.58 30.35 9.48
CA VAL A 488 -1.76 31.23 9.48
C VAL A 488 -2.17 31.57 10.93
N PHE A 489 -1.90 30.68 11.89
CA PHE A 489 -2.12 30.88 13.33
C PHE A 489 -1.37 32.07 13.94
N LEU A 490 -0.24 32.52 13.36
CA LEU A 490 0.52 33.65 13.91
C LEU A 490 -0.04 35.02 13.51
N LEU A 491 -0.77 35.12 12.40
CA LEU A 491 -1.36 36.37 11.91
C LEU A 491 -2.88 36.47 12.11
N LEU A 492 -3.57 35.33 12.31
CA LEU A 492 -5.03 35.29 12.61
C LEU A 492 -5.37 35.06 14.09
N SER A 493 -4.36 34.98 14.97
CA SER A 493 -4.48 34.80 16.43
C SER A 493 -5.26 35.90 17.16
N LEU A 494 -5.68 36.96 16.48
CA LEU A 494 -6.45 38.06 17.09
C LEU A 494 -7.92 38.13 16.69
N HIS A 495 -8.45 37.39 15.70
CA HIS A 495 -9.84 37.62 15.21
C HIS A 495 -10.72 36.38 14.96
N GLN A 496 -10.28 35.12 15.13
CA GLN A 496 -11.11 33.94 14.77
C GLN A 496 -11.35 32.87 15.85
N SER A 497 -11.17 33.17 17.14
CA SER A 497 -11.47 32.19 18.22
C SER A 497 -12.96 32.00 18.56
N ILE A 498 -13.92 32.50 17.76
CA ILE A 498 -15.35 32.55 18.16
C ILE A 498 -16.30 31.74 17.26
N CYS A 499 -15.94 31.35 16.02
CA CYS A 499 -16.94 30.79 15.07
C CYS A 499 -16.94 29.26 14.86
N SER A 500 -15.83 28.52 14.95
CA SER A 500 -15.86 27.06 14.67
C SER A 500 -16.48 26.22 15.80
N SER A 501 -16.46 26.71 17.04
CA SER A 501 -17.19 26.11 18.17
C SER A 501 -18.71 26.23 18.01
N ALA A 502 -19.20 27.17 17.19
CA ALA A 502 -20.62 27.42 17.03
C ALA A 502 -21.32 26.37 16.14
N HIS A 503 -20.63 25.80 15.14
CA HIS A 503 -21.26 24.87 14.19
C HIS A 503 -21.41 23.44 14.75
N ASP A 504 -20.42 22.95 15.50
CA ASP A 504 -20.49 21.68 16.24
C ASP A 504 -21.40 21.80 17.48
N ALA A 505 -21.42 22.96 18.15
CA ALA A 505 -22.40 23.24 19.19
C ALA A 505 -23.83 23.33 18.64
N ALA A 506 -24.01 23.83 17.40
CA ALA A 506 -25.32 23.89 16.74
C ALA A 506 -25.85 22.50 16.35
N SER A 507 -24.99 21.59 15.86
CA SER A 507 -25.40 20.21 15.55
C SER A 507 -25.66 19.38 16.83
N ALA A 508 -24.85 19.56 17.87
CA ALA A 508 -25.07 18.93 19.18
C ALA A 508 -26.34 19.43 19.90
N SER A 509 -26.64 20.74 19.80
CA SER A 509 -27.88 21.32 20.33
C SER A 509 -29.12 20.90 19.54
N SER A 510 -29.02 20.79 18.21
CA SER A 510 -30.07 20.21 17.35
C SER A 510 -30.36 18.75 17.73
N PHE A 511 -29.32 17.94 17.93
CA PHE A 511 -29.45 16.54 18.30
C PHE A 511 -30.08 16.34 19.68
N SER A 512 -29.57 17.04 20.70
CA SER A 512 -30.13 16.95 22.06
C SER A 512 -31.57 17.48 22.14
N SER A 513 -31.90 18.54 21.40
CA SER A 513 -33.28 19.04 21.27
C SER A 513 -34.19 17.99 20.62
N CYS A 514 -33.72 17.32 19.56
CA CYS A 514 -34.46 16.22 18.93
C CYS A 514 -34.72 15.07 19.91
N LEU A 515 -33.70 14.64 20.66
CA LEU A 515 -33.83 13.59 21.68
C LEU A 515 -34.85 13.96 22.76
N ALA A 516 -34.73 15.16 23.33
CA ALA A 516 -35.63 15.66 24.38
C ALA A 516 -37.09 15.76 23.88
N THR A 517 -37.29 16.27 22.66
CA THR A 517 -38.62 16.37 22.02
C THR A 517 -39.27 15.00 21.84
N HIS A 518 -38.46 13.98 21.55
CA HIS A 518 -38.92 12.60 21.41
C HIS A 518 -38.87 11.80 22.73
N GLY A 519 -38.64 12.45 23.87
CA GLY A 519 -38.67 11.81 25.20
C GLY A 519 -37.48 10.93 25.54
N VAL A 520 -36.35 11.04 24.83
CA VAL A 520 -35.09 10.36 25.18
C VAL A 520 -34.31 11.26 26.13
N SER A 521 -34.30 10.92 27.43
CA SER A 521 -33.69 11.75 28.48
C SER A 521 -32.30 11.32 28.93
N ASN A 522 -31.90 10.07 28.65
CA ASN A 522 -30.61 9.55 29.11
C ASN A 522 -29.49 9.78 28.08
N PHE A 523 -28.97 11.00 28.07
CA PHE A 523 -27.81 11.38 27.27
C PHE A 523 -26.90 12.35 28.02
N SER A 524 -25.64 12.42 27.62
CA SER A 524 -24.64 13.35 28.15
C SER A 524 -24.01 14.15 27.01
N LEU A 525 -23.88 15.46 27.22
CA LEU A 525 -23.20 16.40 26.31
C LEU A 525 -21.82 16.77 26.88
N PRO A 526 -20.87 17.32 26.11
CA PRO A 526 -19.56 17.71 26.61
C PRO A 526 -19.59 18.61 27.86
N ALA A 527 -20.62 19.44 28.01
CA ALA A 527 -20.83 20.30 29.18
C ALA A 527 -21.45 19.58 30.40
N SER A 528 -21.95 18.35 30.24
CA SER A 528 -22.53 17.56 31.33
C SER A 528 -21.43 17.06 32.28
N PRO A 529 -21.61 17.18 33.61
CA PRO A 529 -20.61 16.68 34.59
C PRO A 529 -20.29 15.18 34.43
N SER A 530 -21.25 14.38 33.97
CA SER A 530 -21.14 12.94 33.74
C SER A 530 -20.46 12.56 32.42
N TYR A 531 -20.13 13.50 31.53
CA TYR A 531 -19.69 13.18 30.17
C TYR A 531 -18.42 12.33 30.13
N ASN A 532 -17.37 12.77 30.84
CA ASN A 532 -16.09 12.06 30.84
C ASN A 532 -16.19 10.69 31.53
N THR A 533 -16.94 10.60 32.64
CA THR A 533 -17.15 9.32 33.33
C THR A 533 -17.91 8.34 32.45
N THR A 534 -18.96 8.80 31.76
CA THR A 534 -19.77 8.00 30.82
C THR A 534 -18.95 7.55 29.61
N LEU A 535 -18.16 8.46 29.02
CA LEU A 535 -17.30 8.13 27.88
C LEU A 535 -16.26 7.09 28.27
N ASN A 536 -15.54 7.30 29.37
CA ASN A 536 -14.41 6.46 29.76
C ASN A 536 -14.83 5.11 30.35
N PHE A 537 -16.08 4.97 30.83
CA PHE A 537 -16.58 3.77 31.52
C PHE A 537 -16.30 2.46 30.79
N SER A 538 -16.41 2.45 29.46
CA SER A 538 -16.20 1.25 28.64
C SER A 538 -15.17 1.46 27.52
N ILE A 539 -14.23 2.40 27.66
CA ILE A 539 -13.05 2.44 26.77
C ILE A 539 -12.07 1.39 27.25
N ARG A 540 -11.77 0.41 26.40
CA ARG A 540 -10.87 -0.72 26.74
C ARG A 540 -9.45 -0.56 26.23
N ASN A 541 -9.26 0.27 25.21
CA ASN A 541 -7.94 0.61 24.70
C ASN A 541 -7.65 2.10 24.94
N LEU A 542 -6.71 2.38 25.85
CA LEU A 542 -6.37 3.74 26.28
C LEU A 542 -5.69 4.58 25.18
N ARG A 543 -5.21 3.95 24.09
CA ARG A 543 -4.69 4.70 22.92
C ARG A 543 -5.71 5.71 22.37
N PHE A 544 -6.99 5.44 22.60
CA PHE A 544 -8.10 6.28 22.15
C PHE A 544 -8.64 7.23 23.23
N THR A 545 -7.92 7.39 24.35
CA THR A 545 -8.20 8.44 25.35
C THR A 545 -7.22 9.61 25.26
N LEU A 546 -6.29 9.60 24.30
CA LEU A 546 -5.30 10.65 24.11
C LEU A 546 -5.94 12.00 23.74
N PRO A 547 -5.28 13.14 24.00
CA PRO A 547 -5.87 14.47 23.82
C PRO A 547 -6.24 14.82 22.37
N ASP A 548 -5.55 14.24 21.39
CA ASP A 548 -5.70 14.45 19.95
C ASP A 548 -6.85 13.63 19.33
N VAL A 549 -7.45 12.72 20.10
CA VAL A 549 -8.56 11.87 19.65
C VAL A 549 -9.89 12.63 19.73
N THR A 550 -10.58 12.76 18.59
CA THR A 550 -11.89 13.40 18.48
C THR A 550 -12.90 12.79 19.45
N ARG A 551 -13.63 13.65 20.17
CA ARG A 551 -14.62 13.27 21.18
C ARG A 551 -16.05 13.38 20.63
N PRO A 552 -17.01 12.57 21.10
CA PRO A 552 -18.38 12.62 20.61
C PRO A 552 -19.11 13.90 21.02
N ALA A 553 -19.94 14.43 20.11
CA ALA A 553 -20.84 15.55 20.36
C ALA A 553 -21.90 15.23 21.42
N ALA A 554 -22.28 13.96 21.57
CA ALA A 554 -23.17 13.46 22.60
C ALA A 554 -22.98 11.96 22.81
N ILE A 555 -23.33 11.48 24.01
CA ILE A 555 -23.38 10.06 24.35
C ILE A 555 -24.80 9.74 24.78
N VAL A 556 -25.47 8.80 24.11
CA VAL A 556 -26.85 8.39 24.40
C VAL A 556 -26.85 6.98 24.95
N LEU A 557 -27.59 6.76 26.05
CA LEU A 557 -27.72 5.48 26.73
C LEU A 557 -29.18 5.02 26.67
N PRO A 558 -29.64 4.46 25.53
CA PRO A 558 -31.03 4.02 25.38
C PRO A 558 -31.40 2.94 26.40
N TRP A 559 -32.61 3.03 26.97
CA TRP A 559 -33.18 2.03 27.88
C TRP A 559 -34.15 1.08 27.20
N SER A 560 -34.56 1.42 25.99
CA SER A 560 -35.51 0.66 25.21
C SER A 560 -35.14 0.63 23.73
N LYS A 561 -35.73 -0.32 23.02
CA LYS A 561 -35.69 -0.40 21.55
C LYS A 561 -36.19 0.90 20.90
N GLU A 562 -37.18 1.56 21.51
CA GLU A 562 -37.75 2.80 20.99
C GLU A 562 -36.81 4.00 21.21
N ASP A 563 -36.10 4.06 22.33
CA ASP A 563 -35.07 5.09 22.55
C ASP A 563 -33.91 4.93 21.56
N LEU A 564 -33.49 3.68 21.31
CA LEU A 564 -32.49 3.36 20.30
C LEU A 564 -32.93 3.84 18.91
N ARG A 565 -34.17 3.53 18.52
CA ARG A 565 -34.76 3.97 17.24
C ARG A 565 -34.75 5.50 17.12
N ARG A 566 -35.20 6.20 18.17
CA ARG A 566 -35.22 7.67 18.21
C ARG A 566 -33.82 8.27 18.14
N ALA A 567 -32.85 7.68 18.84
CA ALA A 567 -31.47 8.13 18.81
C ALA A 567 -30.85 8.03 17.41
N ILE A 568 -31.11 6.94 16.68
CA ILE A 568 -30.65 6.77 15.28
C ILE A 568 -31.28 7.85 14.38
N LEU A 569 -32.61 8.03 14.47
CA LEU A 569 -33.32 9.01 13.64
C LEU A 569 -32.88 10.44 13.93
N CYS A 570 -32.71 10.81 15.20
CA CYS A 570 -32.22 12.12 15.58
C CYS A 570 -30.78 12.35 15.11
N ALA A 571 -29.89 11.36 15.23
CA ALA A 571 -28.49 11.50 14.81
C ALA A 571 -28.39 11.74 13.31
N ARG A 572 -29.20 11.00 12.53
CA ARG A 572 -29.32 11.19 11.08
C ARG A 572 -29.87 12.57 10.71
N ASN A 573 -30.93 13.03 11.38
CA ASN A 573 -31.53 14.35 11.14
C ASN A 573 -30.59 15.51 11.50
N SER A 574 -29.71 15.31 12.48
CA SER A 574 -28.70 16.29 12.91
C SER A 574 -27.38 16.16 12.16
N SER A 575 -27.29 15.31 11.14
CA SER A 575 -26.07 15.06 10.36
C SER A 575 -24.87 14.70 11.25
N LEU A 576 -25.04 13.77 12.19
CA LEU A 576 -23.97 13.27 13.05
C LEU A 576 -23.67 11.81 12.72
N ALA A 577 -22.38 11.47 12.62
CA ALA A 577 -21.98 10.08 12.42
C ALA A 577 -22.38 9.24 13.64
N ILE A 578 -22.84 8.01 13.41
CA ILE A 578 -23.25 7.12 14.49
C ILE A 578 -22.10 6.16 14.82
N ARG A 579 -21.70 6.14 16.09
CA ARG A 579 -20.80 5.14 16.65
C ARG A 579 -21.58 4.33 17.68
N VAL A 580 -21.66 3.02 17.47
CA VAL A 580 -22.41 2.12 18.35
C VAL A 580 -21.43 1.44 19.28
N ARG A 581 -21.67 1.55 20.59
CA ARG A 581 -20.83 0.93 21.61
C ARG A 581 -21.64 -0.07 22.42
N SER A 582 -21.10 -1.28 22.55
CA SER A 582 -21.58 -2.29 23.50
C SER A 582 -20.53 -2.40 24.63
N GLY A 583 -19.68 -3.43 24.64
CA GLY A 583 -18.60 -3.57 25.65
C GLY A 583 -17.35 -2.71 25.42
N GLY A 584 -17.26 -2.01 24.28
CA GLY A 584 -16.18 -1.06 23.95
C GLY A 584 -14.79 -1.67 23.73
N HIS A 585 -14.74 -2.93 23.27
CA HIS A 585 -13.52 -3.69 22.97
C HIS A 585 -12.98 -3.50 21.54
N SER A 586 -13.40 -2.46 20.82
CA SER A 586 -12.88 -2.20 19.47
C SER A 586 -11.36 -1.92 19.51
N TYR A 587 -10.56 -2.77 18.87
CA TYR A 587 -9.09 -2.66 18.89
C TYR A 587 -8.57 -1.35 18.29
N GLU A 588 -9.35 -0.76 17.38
CA GLU A 588 -9.09 0.52 16.74
C GLU A 588 -10.03 1.63 17.20
N GLY A 589 -10.71 1.46 18.34
CA GLY A 589 -11.55 2.50 18.94
C GLY A 589 -12.82 2.88 18.17
N LEU A 590 -13.07 2.27 17.01
CA LEU A 590 -14.17 2.58 16.08
C LEU A 590 -15.60 2.50 16.64
N SER A 591 -15.80 2.03 17.87
CA SER A 591 -17.09 2.13 18.58
C SER A 591 -17.29 3.47 19.32
N TYR A 592 -16.26 4.30 19.44
CA TYR A 592 -16.29 5.56 20.20
C TYR A 592 -15.32 6.64 19.66
N THR A 593 -14.77 6.45 18.46
CA THR A 593 -13.94 7.44 17.75
C THR A 593 -14.33 7.51 16.26
N THR A 594 -13.96 8.61 15.61
CA THR A 594 -14.02 8.78 14.15
C THR A 594 -12.67 9.17 13.60
N GLU A 595 -12.44 8.85 12.33
CA GLU A 595 -11.34 9.42 11.54
C GLU A 595 -11.77 10.80 10.99
N ASN A 596 -10.80 11.56 10.48
CA ASN A 596 -11.02 12.83 9.77
C ASN A 596 -11.83 13.90 10.54
N HIS A 597 -11.82 13.85 11.88
CA HIS A 597 -12.56 14.77 12.75
C HIS A 597 -14.06 14.90 12.42
N VAL A 598 -14.68 13.86 11.86
CA VAL A 598 -16.11 13.85 11.55
C VAL A 598 -16.92 13.95 12.84
N PRO A 599 -17.83 14.94 12.99
CA PRO A 599 -18.70 15.06 14.17
C PRO A 599 -19.59 13.83 14.32
N PHE A 600 -19.68 13.32 15.55
CA PHE A 600 -20.31 12.04 15.80
C PHE A 600 -20.97 11.94 17.17
N VAL A 601 -21.88 10.99 17.31
CA VAL A 601 -22.50 10.59 18.57
C VAL A 601 -22.14 9.15 18.89
N VAL A 602 -22.02 8.85 20.18
CA VAL A 602 -21.95 7.48 20.66
C VAL A 602 -23.33 7.06 21.13
N ILE A 603 -23.89 6.01 20.53
CA ILE A 603 -25.05 5.29 21.06
C ILE A 603 -24.49 4.10 21.84
N ASP A 604 -24.52 4.22 23.16
CA ASP A 604 -23.97 3.22 24.08
C ASP A 604 -25.08 2.31 24.60
N LEU A 605 -25.04 1.05 24.15
CA LEU A 605 -26.07 0.05 24.40
C LEU A 605 -26.02 -0.53 25.81
N MET A 606 -25.14 -0.06 26.68
CA MET A 606 -24.88 -0.73 27.96
C MET A 606 -26.08 -0.92 28.89
N ASN A 607 -27.15 -0.14 28.73
CA ASN A 607 -28.40 -0.30 29.49
C ASN A 607 -29.35 -1.35 28.88
N LEU A 608 -29.09 -1.76 27.64
CA LEU A 608 -29.76 -2.84 26.93
C LEU A 608 -28.97 -4.14 27.13
N ASN A 609 -28.88 -4.61 28.37
CA ASN A 609 -28.07 -5.77 28.76
C ASN A 609 -28.89 -6.94 29.33
N ARG A 610 -30.21 -6.98 29.10
CA ARG A 610 -31.05 -8.07 29.61
C ARG A 610 -30.74 -9.39 28.89
N VAL A 611 -30.64 -10.45 29.66
CA VAL A 611 -30.47 -11.83 29.18
C VAL A 611 -31.60 -12.69 29.75
N GLN A 612 -32.36 -13.32 28.87
CA GLN A 612 -33.46 -14.23 29.21
C GLN A 612 -33.12 -15.62 28.65
N VAL A 613 -32.90 -16.57 29.55
CA VAL A 613 -32.55 -17.95 29.20
C VAL A 613 -33.79 -18.83 29.31
N ASP A 614 -34.06 -19.60 28.26
CA ASP A 614 -34.97 -20.74 28.27
C ASP A 614 -34.15 -22.02 28.19
N SER A 615 -33.92 -22.63 29.35
CA SER A 615 -33.15 -23.87 29.47
C SER A 615 -33.88 -25.08 28.90
N VAL A 616 -35.20 -25.03 28.73
CA VAL A 616 -36.00 -26.13 28.16
C VAL A 616 -35.80 -26.21 26.66
N SER A 617 -35.88 -25.07 25.97
CA SER A 617 -35.61 -25.00 24.53
C SER A 617 -34.13 -24.85 24.18
N ALA A 618 -33.24 -24.74 25.19
CA ALA A 618 -31.82 -24.45 25.04
C ALA A 618 -31.58 -23.19 24.18
N THR A 619 -32.31 -22.11 24.47
CA THR A 619 -32.15 -20.83 23.80
C THR A 619 -32.02 -19.67 24.78
N ALA A 620 -31.47 -18.54 24.31
CA ALA A 620 -31.44 -17.30 25.08
C ALA A 620 -31.74 -16.10 24.19
N TRP A 621 -32.56 -15.17 24.67
CA TRP A 621 -32.63 -13.82 24.13
C TRP A 621 -31.71 -12.92 24.94
N ALA A 622 -30.73 -12.31 24.29
CA ALA A 622 -29.77 -11.41 24.93
C ALA A 622 -29.73 -10.07 24.18
N GLU A 623 -29.98 -8.98 24.89
CA GLU A 623 -29.81 -7.63 24.34
C GLU A 623 -28.34 -7.36 24.01
N ALA A 624 -28.07 -6.62 22.94
CA ALA A 624 -26.73 -6.47 22.37
C ALA A 624 -25.74 -5.67 23.24
N GLY A 625 -26.24 -4.95 24.25
CA GLY A 625 -25.42 -4.28 25.25
C GLY A 625 -24.88 -5.21 26.34
N ALA A 626 -25.44 -6.42 26.47
CA ALA A 626 -24.93 -7.42 27.41
C ALA A 626 -23.49 -7.81 27.06
N THR A 627 -22.71 -8.18 28.06
CA THR A 627 -21.38 -8.76 27.87
C THR A 627 -21.44 -10.28 27.77
N LEU A 628 -20.38 -10.90 27.25
CA LEU A 628 -20.20 -12.34 27.29
C LEU A 628 -20.29 -12.87 28.73
N GLY A 629 -19.69 -12.18 29.70
CA GLY A 629 -19.75 -12.56 31.10
C GLY A 629 -21.17 -12.52 31.69
N GLU A 630 -21.97 -11.50 31.37
CA GLU A 630 -23.39 -11.45 31.78
C GLU A 630 -24.20 -12.60 31.16
N LEU A 631 -23.97 -12.92 29.88
CA LEU A 631 -24.59 -14.07 29.21
C LEU A 631 -24.18 -15.39 29.86
N TYR A 632 -22.89 -15.60 30.08
CA TYR A 632 -22.35 -16.83 30.69
C TYR A 632 -22.85 -17.03 32.11
N TYR A 633 -22.91 -15.95 32.90
CA TYR A 633 -23.48 -15.96 34.24
C TYR A 633 -24.96 -16.38 34.21
N ALA A 634 -25.76 -15.78 33.32
CA ALA A 634 -27.18 -16.11 33.19
C ALA A 634 -27.41 -17.56 32.75
N VAL A 635 -26.63 -18.05 31.78
CA VAL A 635 -26.69 -19.44 31.30
C VAL A 635 -26.29 -20.41 32.41
N GLY A 636 -25.14 -20.21 33.04
CA GLY A 636 -24.65 -21.10 34.11
C GLY A 636 -25.54 -21.13 35.35
N ARG A 637 -26.24 -20.02 35.63
CA ARG A 637 -27.26 -19.96 36.70
C ARG A 637 -28.55 -20.70 36.32
N SER A 638 -28.89 -20.76 35.04
CA SER A 638 -30.10 -21.44 34.55
C SER A 638 -29.93 -22.95 34.38
N SER A 639 -28.72 -23.40 34.00
CA SER A 639 -28.41 -24.81 33.77
C SER A 639 -26.91 -25.04 33.85
N GLN A 640 -26.51 -26.14 34.50
CA GLN A 640 -25.12 -26.60 34.53
C GLN A 640 -24.72 -27.44 33.31
N SER A 641 -25.68 -27.78 32.43
CA SER A 641 -25.46 -28.62 31.26
C SER A 641 -25.58 -27.87 29.94
N LEU A 642 -25.72 -26.54 30.00
CA LEU A 642 -25.79 -25.66 28.84
C LEU A 642 -24.67 -24.63 28.88
N ALA A 643 -24.18 -24.27 27.70
CA ALA A 643 -23.16 -23.26 27.48
C ALA A 643 -23.50 -22.40 26.25
N PHE A 644 -22.68 -21.38 26.00
CA PHE A 644 -22.69 -20.65 24.74
C PHE A 644 -21.27 -20.57 24.18
N SER A 645 -21.12 -20.80 22.87
CA SER A 645 -19.81 -20.73 22.20
C SER A 645 -19.44 -19.27 21.94
N GLY A 646 -18.42 -18.76 22.62
CA GLY A 646 -17.92 -17.39 22.48
C GLY A 646 -16.56 -17.19 23.12
N GLY A 647 -16.06 -15.94 23.10
CA GLY A 647 -14.72 -15.59 23.61
C GLY A 647 -14.54 -15.73 25.12
N SER A 648 -13.29 -15.67 25.59
CA SER A 648 -12.90 -15.81 27.00
C SER A 648 -13.09 -14.55 27.83
N CYS A 649 -12.84 -13.36 27.27
CA CYS A 649 -12.90 -12.10 28.02
C CYS A 649 -14.34 -11.72 28.40
N SER A 650 -14.64 -11.67 29.70
CA SER A 650 -15.98 -11.46 30.25
C SER A 650 -16.63 -10.11 29.91
N THR A 651 -15.82 -9.07 29.67
CA THR A 651 -16.33 -7.69 29.44
C THR A 651 -16.59 -7.35 27.97
N ILE A 652 -16.35 -8.28 27.05
CA ILE A 652 -16.66 -8.10 25.62
C ILE A 652 -18.18 -8.06 25.44
N GLY A 653 -18.67 -7.07 24.69
CA GLY A 653 -20.10 -6.90 24.43
C GLY A 653 -20.62 -7.74 23.26
N LEU A 654 -21.82 -8.33 23.42
CA LEU A 654 -22.45 -9.22 22.45
C LEU A 654 -22.66 -8.55 21.08
N GLY A 655 -23.04 -7.28 21.07
CA GLY A 655 -23.29 -6.52 19.84
C GLY A 655 -22.09 -6.46 18.90
N GLY A 656 -20.87 -6.38 19.44
CA GLY A 656 -19.65 -6.38 18.63
C GLY A 656 -19.20 -7.79 18.25
N VAL A 657 -19.03 -8.65 19.26
CA VAL A 657 -18.36 -9.95 19.09
C VAL A 657 -19.13 -10.92 18.19
N ILE A 658 -20.46 -10.98 18.32
CA ILE A 658 -21.31 -11.83 17.48
C ILE A 658 -21.33 -11.27 16.06
N SER A 659 -21.43 -9.94 15.92
CA SER A 659 -21.45 -9.29 14.60
C SER A 659 -20.18 -9.54 13.78
N GLY A 660 -19.04 -9.77 14.43
CA GLY A 660 -17.78 -10.11 13.79
C GLY A 660 -17.43 -11.61 13.78
N GLY A 661 -18.30 -12.49 14.31
CA GLY A 661 -18.06 -13.93 14.40
C GLY A 661 -18.11 -14.44 15.84
N GLY A 662 -17.03 -14.25 16.59
CA GLY A 662 -16.91 -14.61 18.01
C GLY A 662 -16.31 -15.99 18.24
N PHE A 663 -14.99 -16.10 18.08
CA PHE A 663 -14.22 -17.30 18.38
C PHE A 663 -13.94 -17.44 19.88
N GLY A 664 -13.87 -18.67 20.39
CA GLY A 664 -13.34 -18.97 21.71
C GLY A 664 -13.22 -20.47 21.99
N LEU A 665 -13.19 -20.83 23.27
CA LEU A 665 -12.77 -22.15 23.73
C LEU A 665 -13.65 -23.29 23.21
N LEU A 666 -14.93 -23.01 22.95
CA LEU A 666 -15.89 -23.99 22.45
C LEU A 666 -15.96 -24.06 20.91
N SER A 667 -15.21 -23.22 20.20
CA SER A 667 -15.37 -23.08 18.75
C SER A 667 -14.96 -24.31 17.94
N ARG A 668 -14.01 -25.12 18.44
CA ARG A 668 -13.67 -26.39 17.79
C ARG A 668 -14.81 -27.40 17.80
N LYS A 669 -15.71 -27.37 18.79
CA LYS A 669 -16.86 -28.27 18.85
C LYS A 669 -18.13 -27.69 18.24
N PHE A 670 -18.36 -26.39 18.44
CA PHE A 670 -19.65 -25.77 18.15
C PHE A 670 -19.59 -24.59 17.17
N GLY A 671 -18.41 -24.26 16.62
CA GLY A 671 -18.23 -23.09 15.76
C GLY A 671 -18.23 -21.76 16.52
N LEU A 672 -18.32 -20.68 15.78
CA LEU A 672 -18.33 -19.31 16.31
C LEU A 672 -19.63 -18.99 17.06
N ALA A 673 -19.63 -17.90 17.82
CA ALA A 673 -20.85 -17.33 18.40
C ALA A 673 -21.91 -17.05 17.32
N ALA A 674 -21.49 -16.49 16.18
CA ALA A 674 -22.32 -16.20 15.02
C ALA A 674 -22.93 -17.46 14.37
N ASP A 675 -22.26 -18.61 14.43
CA ASP A 675 -22.77 -19.89 13.91
C ASP A 675 -23.94 -20.42 14.77
N ASN A 676 -24.11 -19.87 15.98
CA ASN A 676 -25.11 -20.25 16.96
C ASN A 676 -26.21 -19.21 17.14
N VAL A 677 -26.39 -18.30 16.17
CA VAL A 677 -27.51 -17.35 16.14
C VAL A 677 -28.72 -17.97 15.44
N LEU A 678 -29.89 -17.86 16.06
CA LEU A 678 -31.16 -18.35 15.53
C LEU A 678 -32.00 -17.23 14.90
N ASP A 679 -31.97 -16.06 15.53
CA ASP A 679 -32.74 -14.87 15.17
C ASP A 679 -32.04 -13.61 15.72
N ALA A 680 -32.42 -12.43 15.28
CA ALA A 680 -31.92 -11.16 15.77
C ALA A 680 -32.97 -10.06 15.57
N VAL A 681 -32.93 -9.02 16.40
CA VAL A 681 -33.71 -7.80 16.20
C VAL A 681 -32.75 -6.68 15.81
N LEU A 682 -32.90 -6.14 14.60
CA LEU A 682 -32.09 -5.08 14.02
C LEU A 682 -32.89 -3.78 13.91
N VAL A 683 -32.28 -2.65 14.26
CA VAL A 683 -32.80 -1.31 13.91
C VAL A 683 -31.98 -0.75 12.75
N ASP A 684 -32.65 -0.53 11.62
CA ASP A 684 -32.00 -0.13 10.37
C ASP A 684 -31.77 1.40 10.25
N PRO A 685 -31.15 1.91 9.17
CA PRO A 685 -30.91 3.36 8.96
C PRO A 685 -32.15 4.25 8.92
N ASN A 686 -33.32 3.66 8.66
CA ASN A 686 -34.61 4.34 8.59
C ASN A 686 -35.41 4.15 9.89
N GLY A 687 -34.81 3.53 10.91
CA GLY A 687 -35.46 3.26 12.19
C GLY A 687 -36.49 2.12 12.11
N ARG A 688 -36.49 1.29 11.07
CA ARG A 688 -37.34 0.09 11.03
C ARG A 688 -36.78 -0.95 11.99
N VAL A 689 -37.66 -1.63 12.70
CA VAL A 689 -37.32 -2.73 13.59
C VAL A 689 -37.59 -4.03 12.84
N LEU A 690 -36.54 -4.80 12.61
CA LEU A 690 -36.59 -6.00 11.78
C LEU A 690 -36.13 -7.20 12.61
N ASP A 691 -36.95 -8.25 12.65
CA ASP A 691 -36.53 -9.60 13.03
C ASP A 691 -35.94 -10.35 11.81
N ARG A 692 -35.49 -11.60 11.97
CA ARG A 692 -34.92 -12.39 10.85
C ARG A 692 -35.87 -12.47 9.65
N ASN A 693 -37.16 -12.72 9.90
CA ASN A 693 -38.14 -12.87 8.84
C ASN A 693 -38.32 -11.56 8.05
N SER A 694 -38.41 -10.43 8.74
CA SER A 694 -38.62 -9.12 8.13
C SER A 694 -37.36 -8.47 7.55
N MET A 695 -36.15 -8.81 8.04
CA MET A 695 -34.89 -8.39 7.42
C MET A 695 -34.49 -9.27 6.21
N GLY A 696 -34.96 -10.52 6.16
CA GLY A 696 -34.57 -11.48 5.14
C GLY A 696 -33.19 -12.10 5.36
N GLU A 697 -32.94 -13.20 4.66
CA GLU A 697 -31.78 -14.07 4.94
C GLU A 697 -30.43 -13.44 4.60
N ASP A 698 -30.34 -12.56 3.60
CA ASP A 698 -29.06 -11.91 3.25
C ASP A 698 -28.60 -10.94 4.35
N ILE A 699 -29.52 -10.15 4.90
CA ILE A 699 -29.21 -9.21 6.00
C ILE A 699 -28.90 -9.99 7.27
N PHE A 700 -29.70 -11.02 7.58
CA PHE A 700 -29.44 -11.91 8.71
C PHE A 700 -28.07 -12.56 8.61
N TRP A 701 -27.71 -13.09 7.44
CA TRP A 701 -26.37 -13.62 7.16
C TRP A 701 -25.29 -12.56 7.36
N ALA A 702 -25.47 -11.35 6.84
CA ALA A 702 -24.46 -10.28 6.92
C ALA A 702 -24.18 -9.83 8.36
N ILE A 703 -25.19 -9.73 9.21
CA ILE A 703 -24.99 -9.38 10.63
C ILE A 703 -24.33 -10.51 11.43
N CYS A 704 -24.36 -11.77 10.96
CA CYS A 704 -23.74 -12.92 11.62
C CYS A 704 -22.26 -13.12 11.20
N GLY A 705 -21.46 -12.04 11.19
CA GLY A 705 -20.01 -12.12 10.94
C GLY A 705 -19.44 -11.03 10.05
N GLY A 706 -20.27 -10.18 9.43
CA GLY A 706 -19.84 -9.11 8.52
C GLY A 706 -19.22 -7.88 9.20
N GLY A 707 -19.04 -7.92 10.52
CA GLY A 707 -18.53 -6.81 11.34
C GLY A 707 -19.63 -5.86 11.80
N GLY A 708 -19.60 -5.49 13.08
CA GLY A 708 -20.52 -4.50 13.64
C GLY A 708 -20.32 -3.10 13.07
N GLY A 709 -21.35 -2.25 13.16
CA GLY A 709 -21.26 -0.85 12.72
C GLY A 709 -21.36 -0.62 11.21
N SER A 710 -21.81 -1.61 10.44
CA SER A 710 -22.03 -1.50 8.98
C SER A 710 -23.49 -1.65 8.53
N TRP A 711 -24.40 -2.21 9.36
CA TRP A 711 -25.69 -2.72 8.87
C TRP A 711 -26.92 -2.01 9.45
N GLY A 712 -26.73 -1.34 10.59
CA GLY A 712 -27.78 -1.04 11.55
C GLY A 712 -27.28 -1.28 12.97
N VAL A 713 -28.19 -1.18 13.94
CA VAL A 713 -27.92 -1.52 15.34
C VAL A 713 -28.69 -2.77 15.72
N VAL A 714 -27.99 -3.87 15.97
CA VAL A 714 -28.61 -5.06 16.56
C VAL A 714 -29.03 -4.70 17.98
N TYR A 715 -30.32 -4.81 18.26
CA TYR A 715 -30.92 -4.62 19.57
C TYR A 715 -30.77 -5.86 20.44
N ALA A 716 -31.04 -7.05 19.90
CA ALA A 716 -30.96 -8.31 20.63
C ALA A 716 -30.70 -9.49 19.70
N TRP A 717 -30.08 -10.53 20.25
CA TRP A 717 -29.80 -11.81 19.59
C TRP A 717 -30.61 -12.92 20.23
N LYS A 718 -31.15 -13.82 19.40
CA LYS A 718 -31.65 -15.13 19.85
C LYS A 718 -30.57 -16.17 19.60
N LEU A 719 -30.06 -16.75 20.68
CA LEU A 719 -28.91 -17.62 20.68
C LEU A 719 -29.31 -19.07 20.92
N ARG A 720 -28.65 -19.99 20.23
CA ARG A 720 -28.67 -21.42 20.53
C ARG A 720 -27.66 -21.70 21.64
N LEU A 721 -28.13 -22.29 22.73
CA LEU A 721 -27.26 -22.82 23.78
C LEU A 721 -26.85 -24.25 23.41
N VAL A 722 -25.61 -24.60 23.76
CA VAL A 722 -24.99 -25.87 23.38
C VAL A 722 -24.84 -26.78 24.60
N PRO A 723 -25.01 -28.10 24.45
CA PRO A 723 -24.90 -29.02 25.57
C PRO A 723 -23.44 -29.20 26.01
N VAL A 724 -23.20 -29.18 27.31
CA VAL A 724 -21.92 -29.46 27.95
C VAL A 724 -22.10 -30.47 29.09
N PRO A 725 -21.08 -31.28 29.42
CA PRO A 725 -21.13 -32.11 30.61
C PRO A 725 -21.22 -31.25 31.88
N HIS A 726 -21.73 -31.83 32.97
CA HIS A 726 -21.80 -31.15 34.26
C HIS A 726 -20.43 -30.63 34.72
N ASN A 727 -19.38 -31.42 34.49
CA ASN A 727 -18.00 -31.05 34.75
C ASN A 727 -17.19 -31.06 33.46
N VAL A 728 -16.36 -30.04 33.28
CA VAL A 728 -15.32 -29.93 32.28
C VAL A 728 -13.96 -30.01 32.96
N THR A 729 -12.94 -30.44 32.23
CA THR A 729 -11.56 -30.46 32.72
C THR A 729 -10.80 -29.25 32.17
N VAL A 730 -10.08 -28.56 33.04
CA VAL A 730 -9.21 -27.43 32.66
C VAL A 730 -7.79 -27.60 33.19
N PHE A 731 -6.83 -27.01 32.47
CA PHE A 731 -5.44 -26.92 32.89
C PHE A 731 -4.76 -25.69 32.27
N ILE A 732 -3.79 -25.14 33.00
CA ILE A 732 -2.89 -24.10 32.52
C ILE A 732 -1.49 -24.57 32.92
N VAL A 733 -0.64 -24.80 31.93
CA VAL A 733 0.64 -25.44 32.13
C VAL A 733 1.73 -24.56 31.54
N ASP A 734 2.52 -23.97 32.43
CA ASP A 734 3.64 -23.11 32.06
C ASP A 734 4.90 -23.93 31.79
N ARG A 735 5.62 -23.57 30.73
CA ARG A 735 6.87 -24.19 30.33
C ARG A 735 7.91 -23.10 30.11
N THR A 736 8.90 -23.09 30.99
CA THR A 736 10.02 -22.13 30.96
C THR A 736 11.31 -22.88 30.71
N GLY A 737 12.18 -22.32 29.85
CA GLY A 737 13.50 -22.87 29.60
C GLY A 737 14.20 -22.20 28.41
N PRO A 738 15.24 -22.86 27.87
CA PRO A 738 15.91 -22.40 26.65
C PRO A 738 14.94 -22.28 25.48
N VAL A 739 15.20 -21.32 24.59
CA VAL A 739 14.31 -21.01 23.47
C VAL A 739 14.07 -22.23 22.55
N GLU A 740 15.07 -23.09 22.35
CA GLU A 740 14.96 -24.30 21.53
C GLU A 740 14.01 -25.34 22.12
N TYR A 741 13.91 -25.41 23.45
CA TYR A 741 12.98 -26.30 24.14
C TYR A 741 11.55 -25.78 24.00
N VAL A 742 11.33 -24.50 24.33
CA VAL A 742 10.00 -23.87 24.26
C VAL A 742 9.47 -23.85 22.83
N ALA A 743 10.27 -23.40 21.86
CA ALA A 743 9.89 -23.43 20.44
C ALA A 743 9.65 -24.86 19.94
N GLY A 744 10.35 -25.85 20.48
CA GLY A 744 10.09 -27.27 20.20
C GLY A 744 8.69 -27.72 20.64
N LEU A 745 8.24 -27.28 21.81
CA LEU A 745 6.88 -27.57 22.29
C LEU A 745 5.81 -26.89 21.43
N VAL A 746 6.00 -25.60 21.08
CA VAL A 746 5.06 -24.87 20.21
C VAL A 746 5.03 -25.47 18.80
N HIS A 747 6.20 -25.87 18.27
CA HIS A 747 6.30 -26.55 16.99
C HIS A 747 5.55 -27.89 17.00
N TRP A 748 5.61 -28.67 18.09
CA TRP A 748 4.84 -29.92 18.17
C TRP A 748 3.34 -29.65 18.33
N TRP A 749 2.98 -28.67 19.16
CA TRP A 749 1.59 -28.27 19.40
C TRP A 749 0.84 -27.99 18.09
N GLN A 750 1.47 -27.34 17.11
CA GLN A 750 0.80 -27.00 15.86
C GLN A 750 0.32 -28.22 15.05
N HIS A 751 0.91 -29.40 15.29
CA HIS A 751 0.50 -30.67 14.69
C HIS A 751 -0.55 -31.39 15.54
N VAL A 752 -0.62 -31.10 16.83
CA VAL A 752 -1.52 -31.74 17.79
C VAL A 752 -2.81 -30.94 17.94
N GLY A 753 -2.72 -29.68 18.35
CA GLY A 753 -3.86 -28.82 18.73
C GLY A 753 -5.01 -28.86 17.72
N PRO A 754 -4.76 -28.59 16.43
CA PRO A 754 -5.81 -28.61 15.41
C PRO A 754 -6.44 -30.00 15.18
N ASN A 755 -5.72 -31.08 15.51
CA ASN A 755 -6.08 -32.48 15.26
C ASN A 755 -6.58 -33.23 16.51
N LEU A 756 -6.64 -32.57 17.67
CA LEU A 756 -7.26 -33.14 18.87
C LEU A 756 -8.75 -33.42 18.63
N PRO A 757 -9.38 -34.33 19.40
CA PRO A 757 -10.84 -34.50 19.35
C PRO A 757 -11.59 -33.19 19.53
N ASP A 758 -12.80 -33.08 18.98
CA ASP A 758 -13.59 -31.83 18.99
C ASP A 758 -13.85 -31.30 20.42
N GLU A 759 -13.90 -32.19 21.42
CA GLU A 759 -14.06 -31.89 22.84
C GLU A 759 -12.91 -31.07 23.44
N PHE A 760 -11.74 -31.02 22.78
CA PHE A 760 -10.53 -30.40 23.29
C PHE A 760 -10.32 -29.04 22.66
N TYR A 761 -10.02 -28.07 23.51
CA TYR A 761 -9.38 -26.82 23.15
C TYR A 761 -8.05 -26.73 23.90
N LEU A 762 -6.97 -26.44 23.16
CA LEU A 762 -5.62 -26.30 23.70
C LEU A 762 -4.93 -25.16 22.96
N SER A 763 -4.90 -23.96 23.54
CA SER A 763 -4.21 -22.80 22.98
C SER A 763 -2.80 -22.65 23.53
N VAL A 764 -2.04 -21.76 22.89
CA VAL A 764 -0.71 -21.35 23.33
C VAL A 764 -0.73 -19.86 23.60
N TYR A 765 -0.36 -19.46 24.81
CA TYR A 765 -0.09 -18.06 25.17
C TYR A 765 1.43 -17.86 25.32
N PHE A 766 1.99 -16.98 24.51
CA PHE A 766 3.42 -16.70 24.47
C PHE A 766 3.66 -15.21 24.84
N PRO A 767 4.09 -14.90 26.07
CA PRO A 767 4.45 -13.54 26.47
C PRO A 767 5.70 -13.06 25.72
N THR A 768 5.71 -11.79 25.31
CA THR A 768 6.85 -11.14 24.65
C THR A 768 7.64 -10.29 25.64
N GLY A 769 8.95 -10.19 25.40
CA GLY A 769 9.89 -9.54 26.31
C GLY A 769 10.22 -10.41 27.53
N SER A 770 11.41 -11.01 27.52
CA SER A 770 11.98 -11.72 28.67
C SER A 770 13.22 -10.98 29.20
N SER A 771 13.34 -10.87 30.53
CA SER A 771 14.45 -10.20 31.20
C SER A 771 15.60 -11.13 31.60
N ASP A 772 15.38 -12.45 31.61
CA ASP A 772 16.25 -13.39 32.36
C ASP A 772 16.91 -14.46 31.47
N GLY A 773 16.87 -14.29 30.14
CA GLY A 773 17.49 -15.20 29.15
C GLY A 773 16.73 -16.50 28.88
N ASN A 774 15.78 -16.89 29.74
CA ASN A 774 14.84 -17.99 29.49
C ASN A 774 13.56 -17.48 28.82
N VAL A 775 12.91 -18.36 28.04
CA VAL A 775 11.61 -18.10 27.42
C VAL A 775 10.54 -18.89 28.19
N SER A 776 9.35 -18.30 28.35
CA SER A 776 8.19 -18.96 28.97
C SER A 776 7.03 -19.01 27.98
N VAL A 777 6.27 -20.10 28.01
CA VAL A 777 5.02 -20.25 27.26
C VAL A 777 3.98 -20.95 28.14
N SER A 778 2.71 -20.59 28.00
CA SER A 778 1.60 -21.21 28.71
C SER A 778 0.73 -22.00 27.73
N PHE A 779 0.41 -23.25 28.09
CA PHE A 779 -0.54 -24.09 27.37
C PHE A 779 -1.85 -24.14 28.15
N GLU A 780 -2.91 -23.64 27.52
CA GLU A 780 -4.20 -23.43 28.16
C GLU A 780 -5.25 -24.36 27.57
N GLY A 781 -5.80 -25.25 28.41
CA GLY A 781 -6.69 -26.32 27.97
C GLY A 781 -8.07 -26.28 28.62
N GLN A 782 -9.12 -26.40 27.81
CA GLN A 782 -10.48 -26.72 28.25
C GLN A 782 -10.96 -27.95 27.50
N VAL A 783 -11.45 -28.95 28.24
CA VAL A 783 -11.88 -30.24 27.68
C VAL A 783 -13.27 -30.57 28.20
N LEU A 784 -14.19 -30.85 27.27
CA LEU A 784 -15.54 -31.34 27.57
C LEU A 784 -15.51 -32.84 27.88
N GLY A 785 -14.79 -33.22 28.93
CA GLY A 785 -14.54 -34.59 29.35
C GLY A 785 -13.88 -34.64 30.72
N THR A 786 -13.64 -35.87 31.20
CA THR A 786 -13.06 -36.11 32.54
C THR A 786 -11.54 -35.98 32.56
N LYS A 787 -10.94 -35.81 33.75
CA LYS A 787 -9.48 -35.78 33.90
C LYS A 787 -8.80 -37.00 33.30
N GLN A 788 -9.39 -38.18 33.50
CA GLN A 788 -8.82 -39.44 33.02
C GLN A 788 -8.78 -39.48 31.48
N GLN A 789 -9.86 -39.02 30.82
CA GLN A 789 -9.91 -38.91 29.36
C GLN A 789 -8.89 -37.88 28.85
N THR A 790 -8.83 -36.70 29.49
CA THR A 790 -7.87 -35.65 29.15
C THR A 790 -6.43 -36.15 29.25
N LEU A 791 -6.07 -36.77 30.37
CA LEU A 791 -4.73 -37.31 30.59
C LEU A 791 -4.39 -38.43 29.60
N SER A 792 -5.33 -39.33 29.33
CA SER A 792 -5.15 -40.40 28.35
C SER A 792 -4.84 -39.84 26.96
N VAL A 793 -5.63 -38.87 26.47
CA VAL A 793 -5.42 -38.28 25.14
C VAL A 793 -4.11 -37.50 25.08
N LEU A 794 -3.83 -36.64 26.07
CA LEU A 794 -2.60 -35.84 26.06
C LEU A 794 -1.34 -36.68 26.23
N SER A 795 -1.37 -37.77 27.01
CA SER A 795 -0.22 -38.68 27.13
C SER A 795 0.09 -39.41 25.82
N GLN A 796 -0.91 -39.64 24.96
CA GLN A 796 -0.73 -40.29 23.66
C GLN A 796 -0.33 -39.28 22.57
N SER A 797 -1.00 -38.13 22.51
CA SER A 797 -0.86 -37.16 21.42
C SER A 797 0.19 -36.08 21.70
N PHE A 798 0.44 -35.73 22.96
CA PHE A 798 1.39 -34.69 23.36
C PHE A 798 2.17 -35.03 24.65
N PRO A 799 2.81 -36.20 24.76
CA PRO A 799 3.46 -36.66 25.99
C PRO A 799 4.52 -35.69 26.52
N MET A 800 5.26 -35.03 25.63
CA MET A 800 6.32 -34.08 25.98
C MET A 800 5.81 -32.78 26.62
N LEU A 801 4.50 -32.48 26.55
CA LEU A 801 3.93 -31.39 27.34
C LEU A 801 3.99 -31.72 28.84
N GLY A 802 3.98 -33.00 29.22
CA GLY A 802 4.17 -33.45 30.60
C GLY A 802 3.03 -33.06 31.54
N VAL A 803 1.78 -33.07 31.05
CA VAL A 803 0.59 -32.83 31.89
C VAL A 803 0.39 -34.01 32.82
N THR A 804 0.18 -33.72 34.10
CA THR A 804 -0.10 -34.70 35.15
C THR A 804 -1.50 -34.52 35.70
N GLU A 805 -2.00 -35.49 36.47
CA GLU A 805 -3.33 -35.40 37.08
C GLU A 805 -3.48 -34.17 38.02
N SER A 806 -2.39 -33.76 38.69
CA SER A 806 -2.38 -32.57 39.56
C SER A 806 -2.51 -31.26 38.81
N ASP A 807 -2.16 -31.22 37.52
CA ASP A 807 -2.34 -30.02 36.68
C ASP A 807 -3.79 -29.84 36.23
N LEU A 808 -4.58 -30.92 36.29
CA LEU A 808 -5.96 -30.96 35.84
C LEU A 808 -6.93 -30.59 36.96
N SER A 809 -7.93 -29.77 36.65
CA SER A 809 -9.03 -29.45 37.56
C SER A 809 -10.37 -29.72 36.88
N GLU A 810 -11.28 -30.40 37.56
CA GLU A 810 -12.67 -30.54 37.11
C GLU A 810 -13.53 -29.49 37.79
N MET A 811 -14.38 -28.83 37.00
CA MET A 811 -15.30 -27.79 37.44
C MET A 811 -16.44 -27.65 36.45
N SER A 812 -17.51 -26.93 36.79
CA SER A 812 -18.57 -26.63 35.82
C SER A 812 -18.04 -25.76 34.68
N TRP A 813 -18.75 -25.77 33.55
CA TRP A 813 -18.38 -24.91 32.41
C TRP A 813 -18.31 -23.41 32.82
N VAL A 814 -19.28 -22.91 33.59
CA VAL A 814 -19.28 -21.49 33.97
C VAL A 814 -18.14 -21.12 34.92
N GLU A 815 -17.73 -22.02 35.81
CA GLU A 815 -16.53 -21.84 36.65
C GLU A 815 -15.26 -21.84 35.80
N SER A 816 -15.18 -22.71 34.79
CA SER A 816 -14.06 -22.70 33.86
C SER A 816 -13.97 -21.39 33.07
N THR A 817 -15.11 -20.83 32.68
CA THR A 817 -15.18 -19.53 32.01
C THR A 817 -14.74 -18.40 32.94
N ALA A 818 -15.14 -18.41 34.21
CA ALA A 818 -14.64 -17.46 35.20
C ALA A 818 -13.11 -17.54 35.36
N LYS A 819 -12.57 -18.76 35.40
CA LYS A 819 -11.12 -19.01 35.47
C LYS A 819 -10.37 -18.44 34.26
N PHE A 820 -10.81 -18.74 33.03
CA PHE A 820 -10.16 -18.23 31.81
C PHE A 820 -10.38 -16.74 31.56
N ALA A 821 -11.47 -16.16 32.07
CA ALA A 821 -11.67 -14.71 32.08
C ALA A 821 -10.80 -13.99 33.12
N ASN A 822 -10.05 -14.73 33.93
CA ASN A 822 -9.25 -14.24 35.06
C ASN A 822 -10.08 -13.39 36.04
N VAL A 823 -11.28 -13.87 36.39
CA VAL A 823 -12.13 -13.25 37.42
C VAL A 823 -12.24 -14.16 38.64
N GLY A 824 -12.42 -13.57 39.82
CA GLY A 824 -12.34 -14.30 41.09
C GLY A 824 -13.44 -15.35 41.27
N THR A 825 -14.67 -15.02 40.90
CA THR A 825 -15.84 -15.89 41.08
C THR A 825 -16.75 -15.87 39.85
N VAL A 826 -17.68 -16.85 39.77
CA VAL A 826 -18.73 -16.86 38.73
C VAL A 826 -19.58 -15.59 38.77
N SER A 827 -19.88 -15.03 39.94
CA SER A 827 -20.60 -13.75 40.05
C SER A 827 -19.84 -12.59 39.43
N ASP A 828 -18.51 -12.61 39.48
CA ASP A 828 -17.67 -11.55 38.91
C ASP A 828 -17.68 -11.53 37.37
N LEU A 829 -18.18 -12.58 36.72
CA LEU A 829 -18.44 -12.55 35.27
C LEU A 829 -19.42 -11.45 34.87
N SER A 830 -20.37 -11.12 35.75
CA SER A 830 -21.32 -10.02 35.53
C SER A 830 -20.72 -8.63 35.81
N ASN A 831 -19.50 -8.55 36.34
CA ASN A 831 -18.84 -7.28 36.57
C ASN A 831 -18.31 -6.71 35.26
N ARG A 832 -18.94 -5.63 34.80
CA ARG A 832 -18.53 -4.91 33.60
C ARG A 832 -17.29 -4.03 33.79
N SER A 833 -16.79 -3.81 35.00
CA SER A 833 -15.63 -2.94 35.26
C SER A 833 -14.60 -3.59 36.20
N PRO A 834 -13.98 -4.73 35.82
CA PRO A 834 -13.16 -5.51 36.75
C PRO A 834 -11.71 -5.01 36.93
N GLY A 835 -11.24 -3.94 36.28
CA GLY A 835 -9.86 -3.47 36.51
C GLY A 835 -9.28 -2.45 35.52
N THR A 836 -7.93 -2.35 35.53
CA THR A 836 -7.11 -1.38 34.78
C THR A 836 -7.01 -1.71 33.30
N ASN A 837 -7.37 -0.75 32.45
CA ASN A 837 -7.15 -0.84 31.00
C ASN A 837 -5.68 -0.51 30.66
N SER A 838 -5.22 -0.97 29.50
CA SER A 838 -3.89 -0.67 28.97
C SER A 838 -3.99 0.04 27.62
N TYR A 839 -2.87 0.61 27.19
CA TYR A 839 -2.69 1.02 25.81
C TYR A 839 -2.29 -0.20 25.00
N THR A 840 -2.95 -0.44 23.87
CA THR A 840 -2.66 -1.62 23.06
C THR A 840 -2.66 -1.34 21.56
N LYS A 841 -1.90 -2.16 20.83
CA LYS A 841 -2.03 -2.37 19.39
C LYS A 841 -1.97 -3.87 19.12
N SER A 842 -2.85 -4.34 18.26
CA SER A 842 -2.96 -5.75 17.91
C SER A 842 -3.05 -5.98 16.41
N LYS A 843 -2.76 -7.22 15.98
CA LYS A 843 -2.87 -7.75 14.62
C LYS A 843 -3.28 -9.22 14.66
N SER A 844 -3.65 -9.79 13.51
CA SER A 844 -4.03 -11.21 13.43
C SER A 844 -3.64 -11.86 12.12
N ASP A 845 -3.40 -13.17 12.16
CA ASP A 845 -3.08 -14.02 11.01
C ASP A 845 -3.75 -15.38 11.12
N TYR A 846 -3.75 -16.12 10.00
CA TYR A 846 -4.10 -17.54 9.97
C TYR A 846 -2.96 -18.38 9.40
N VAL A 847 -2.73 -19.55 9.97
CA VAL A 847 -1.73 -20.51 9.49
C VAL A 847 -2.42 -21.66 8.77
N LYS A 848 -1.96 -21.95 7.55
CA LYS A 848 -2.48 -23.05 6.71
C LYS A 848 -1.54 -24.25 6.60
N ALA A 849 -0.25 -24.05 6.87
CA ALA A 849 0.77 -25.08 6.82
C ALA A 849 1.69 -24.94 8.03
N PRO A 850 2.19 -26.05 8.60
CA PRO A 850 3.05 -25.98 9.78
C PRO A 850 4.33 -25.16 9.54
N ILE A 851 4.66 -24.29 10.49
CA ILE A 851 5.91 -23.54 10.56
C ILE A 851 7.04 -24.50 10.95
N SER A 852 8.16 -24.43 10.22
CA SER A 852 9.31 -25.32 10.46
C SER A 852 9.85 -25.16 11.87
N ARG A 853 10.46 -26.21 12.43
CA ARG A 853 11.04 -26.14 13.78
C ARG A 853 12.11 -25.05 13.88
N HIS A 854 12.92 -24.89 12.83
CA HIS A 854 13.95 -23.86 12.77
C HIS A 854 13.33 -22.46 12.84
N ASP A 855 12.34 -22.17 11.99
CA ASP A 855 11.68 -20.86 11.98
C ASP A 855 10.93 -20.59 13.29
N MET A 856 10.32 -21.61 13.91
CA MET A 856 9.67 -21.48 15.22
C MET A 856 10.66 -21.03 16.31
N VAL A 857 11.91 -21.52 16.26
CA VAL A 857 12.97 -21.09 17.17
C VAL A 857 13.33 -19.62 16.92
N GLU A 858 13.50 -19.22 15.66
CA GLU A 858 13.82 -17.81 15.33
C GLU A 858 12.67 -16.86 15.72
N ILE A 859 11.42 -17.27 15.49
CA ILE A 859 10.23 -16.54 15.94
C ILE A 859 10.25 -16.41 17.46
N ALA A 860 10.45 -17.51 18.20
CA ALA A 860 10.49 -17.48 19.66
C ALA A 860 11.61 -16.56 20.20
N ARG A 861 12.79 -16.54 19.54
CA ARG A 861 13.87 -15.60 19.86
C ARG A 861 13.44 -14.15 19.62
N TYR A 862 12.85 -13.87 18.46
CA TYR A 862 12.35 -12.54 18.12
C TYR A 862 11.33 -12.03 19.16
N LEU A 863 10.37 -12.89 19.55
CA LEU A 863 9.36 -12.58 20.55
C LEU A 863 9.98 -12.31 21.94
N SER A 864 10.97 -13.11 22.33
CA SER A 864 11.65 -12.96 23.62
C SER A 864 12.43 -11.64 23.74
N ALA A 865 12.93 -11.10 22.62
CA ALA A 865 13.65 -9.83 22.58
C ALA A 865 12.72 -8.61 22.36
N GLY A 866 11.41 -8.82 22.29
CA GLY A 866 10.42 -7.78 22.03
C GLY A 866 10.05 -6.93 23.26
N PRO A 867 9.22 -5.89 23.06
CA PRO A 867 8.60 -5.16 24.16
C PRO A 867 7.52 -6.01 24.86
N PRO A 868 6.98 -5.55 26.00
CA PRO A 868 5.88 -6.22 26.68
C PRO A 868 4.66 -6.43 25.76
N GLY A 869 4.16 -7.65 25.74
CA GLY A 869 3.13 -8.08 24.80
C GLY A 869 2.83 -9.57 24.91
N SER A 870 2.01 -10.07 23.99
CA SER A 870 1.64 -11.48 23.92
C SER A 870 1.29 -11.91 22.51
N ILE A 871 1.60 -13.17 22.21
CA ILE A 871 1.12 -13.90 21.04
C ILE A 871 0.21 -15.02 21.51
N ILE A 872 -0.98 -15.13 20.91
CA ILE A 872 -1.94 -16.21 21.20
C ILE A 872 -2.09 -17.06 19.94
N LEU A 873 -1.97 -18.38 20.09
CA LEU A 873 -2.22 -19.36 19.03
C LEU A 873 -3.46 -20.19 19.38
N ASP A 874 -4.49 -20.08 18.56
CA ASP A 874 -5.79 -20.71 18.79
C ASP A 874 -6.03 -21.85 17.80
N PRO A 875 -6.25 -23.10 18.25
CA PRO A 875 -6.41 -24.23 17.35
C PRO A 875 -7.74 -24.19 16.59
N TYR A 876 -7.69 -24.44 15.28
CA TYR A 876 -8.87 -24.62 14.42
C TYR A 876 -9.15 -26.12 14.26
N GLY A 877 -9.68 -26.57 13.12
CA GLY A 877 -10.18 -27.94 12.96
C GLY A 877 -11.56 -28.15 13.58
N GLY A 878 -11.99 -29.40 13.70
CA GLY A 878 -13.32 -29.76 14.20
C GLY A 878 -14.45 -29.07 13.44
N ALA A 879 -15.42 -28.49 14.15
CA ALA A 879 -16.54 -27.76 13.59
C ALA A 879 -16.11 -26.58 12.71
N MET A 880 -15.01 -25.89 13.03
CA MET A 880 -14.50 -24.78 12.22
C MET A 880 -14.09 -25.22 10.82
N ALA A 881 -13.69 -26.49 10.64
CA ALA A 881 -13.37 -27.05 9.32
C ALA A 881 -14.58 -27.66 8.60
N ARG A 882 -15.64 -28.05 9.32
CA ARG A 882 -16.86 -28.65 8.73
C ARG A 882 -17.87 -27.62 8.23
N ILE A 883 -17.91 -26.44 8.85
CA ILE A 883 -18.79 -25.35 8.42
C ILE A 883 -18.26 -24.75 7.12
N GLY A 884 -19.13 -24.58 6.12
CA GLY A 884 -18.77 -23.98 4.83
C GLY A 884 -18.24 -22.55 4.98
N SER A 885 -17.28 -22.16 4.14
CA SER A 885 -16.67 -20.83 4.18
C SER A 885 -17.63 -19.69 3.85
N ASP A 886 -18.78 -19.98 3.26
CA ASP A 886 -19.84 -19.04 2.88
C ASP A 886 -21.10 -19.14 3.76
N ALA A 887 -21.14 -20.09 4.71
CA ALA A 887 -22.27 -20.29 5.62
C ALA A 887 -22.57 -19.05 6.47
N THR A 888 -21.51 -18.31 6.81
CA THR A 888 -21.51 -16.99 7.43
C THR A 888 -20.49 -16.10 6.70
N PRO A 889 -20.49 -14.78 6.89
CA PRO A 889 -19.47 -13.90 6.32
C PRO A 889 -18.02 -14.28 6.70
N PHE A 890 -17.80 -14.89 7.86
CA PHE A 890 -16.47 -15.33 8.29
C PHE A 890 -15.97 -16.51 7.43
N PRO A 891 -14.88 -16.33 6.64
CA PRO A 891 -14.48 -17.28 5.60
C PRO A 891 -13.42 -18.30 6.06
N HIS A 892 -12.75 -18.06 7.19
CA HIS A 892 -11.52 -18.77 7.58
C HIS A 892 -11.84 -20.14 8.20
N ARG A 893 -12.24 -21.10 7.37
CA ARG A 893 -12.77 -22.42 7.79
C ARG A 893 -11.80 -23.56 7.48
N ALA A 894 -12.20 -24.50 6.61
CA ALA A 894 -11.37 -25.64 6.21
C ALA A 894 -9.99 -25.20 5.67
N GLY A 895 -8.96 -25.95 6.04
CA GLY A 895 -7.56 -25.68 5.65
C GLY A 895 -6.82 -24.68 6.55
N ILE A 896 -7.48 -24.09 7.56
CA ILE A 896 -6.81 -23.33 8.62
C ILE A 896 -6.41 -24.29 9.75
N LEU A 897 -5.14 -24.27 10.15
CA LEU A 897 -4.63 -25.02 11.29
C LEU A 897 -4.92 -24.26 12.60
N TYR A 898 -4.57 -22.98 12.65
CA TYR A 898 -4.79 -22.13 13.82
C TYR A 898 -4.77 -20.65 13.42
N SER A 899 -5.36 -19.79 14.26
CA SER A 899 -5.18 -18.34 14.17
C SER A 899 -4.08 -17.85 15.09
N ILE A 900 -3.49 -16.72 14.74
CA ILE A 900 -2.51 -16.01 15.56
C ILE A 900 -3.08 -14.64 15.90
N GLN A 901 -3.00 -14.26 17.17
CA GLN A 901 -3.17 -12.89 17.62
C GLN A 901 -1.84 -12.35 18.11
N TYR A 902 -1.45 -11.18 17.61
CA TYR A 902 -0.26 -10.44 18.06
C TYR A 902 -0.71 -9.21 18.81
N THR A 903 -0.21 -8.98 20.03
CA THR A 903 -0.55 -7.79 20.81
C THR A 903 0.68 -7.25 21.53
N VAL A 904 0.89 -5.94 21.45
CA VAL A 904 1.77 -5.20 22.38
C VAL A 904 0.91 -4.36 23.31
N TYR A 905 1.33 -4.27 24.57
CA TYR A 905 0.66 -3.45 25.58
C TYR A 905 1.66 -2.57 26.31
N TRP A 906 1.21 -1.40 26.75
CA TRP A 906 2.03 -0.50 27.56
C TRP A 906 1.20 0.29 28.56
N GLY A 907 1.89 0.75 29.62
CA GLY A 907 1.33 1.60 30.65
C GLY A 907 1.59 3.08 30.38
N GLN A 908 1.02 3.94 31.24
CA GLN A 908 1.23 5.39 31.15
C GLN A 908 2.71 5.79 31.22
N SER A 909 3.53 5.07 31.99
CA SER A 909 4.97 5.28 32.12
C SER A 909 5.73 5.14 30.79
N ASP A 910 5.26 4.25 29.92
CA ASP A 910 5.91 3.93 28.64
C ASP A 910 5.22 4.59 27.44
N GLN A 911 4.30 5.54 27.68
CA GLN A 911 3.57 6.22 26.61
C GLN A 911 4.50 6.94 25.60
N ALA A 912 5.66 7.43 26.06
CA ALA A 912 6.68 8.02 25.17
C ALA A 912 7.29 7.01 24.18
N ARG A 913 7.22 5.71 24.49
CA ARG A 913 7.71 4.59 23.66
C ARG A 913 6.61 3.93 22.82
N ALA A 914 5.38 4.44 22.85
CA ALA A 914 4.25 3.84 22.13
C ALA A 914 4.55 3.57 20.64
N ASN A 915 5.21 4.51 19.96
CA ASN A 915 5.58 4.36 18.55
C ASN A 915 6.62 3.24 18.33
N GLU A 916 7.57 3.06 19.25
CA GLU A 916 8.55 1.97 19.21
C GLU A 916 7.84 0.61 19.25
N TYR A 917 6.88 0.45 20.16
CA TYR A 917 6.14 -0.80 20.32
C TYR A 917 5.24 -1.11 19.11
N ILE A 918 4.59 -0.07 18.56
CA ILE A 918 3.76 -0.21 17.34
C ILE A 918 4.64 -0.58 16.13
N ILE A 919 5.80 0.05 15.98
CA ILE A 919 6.76 -0.26 14.90
C ILE A 919 7.30 -1.69 15.05
N TRP A 920 7.60 -2.12 16.27
CA TRP A 920 8.04 -3.49 16.55
C TRP A 920 6.95 -4.50 16.15
N LEU A 921 5.69 -4.27 16.54
CA LEU A 921 4.59 -5.16 16.16
C LEU A 921 4.40 -5.22 14.63
N ARG A 922 4.48 -4.09 13.93
CA ARG A 922 4.43 -4.05 12.46
C ARG A 922 5.60 -4.81 11.83
N SER A 923 6.77 -4.75 12.44
CA SER A 923 7.96 -5.49 11.99
C SER A 923 7.81 -6.99 12.21
N LEU A 924 7.30 -7.42 13.37
CA LEU A 924 6.95 -8.82 13.65
C LEU A 924 5.91 -9.34 12.65
N TYR A 925 4.84 -8.58 12.40
CA TYR A 925 3.83 -8.95 11.43
C TYR A 925 4.41 -9.08 10.01
N THR A 926 5.32 -8.19 9.63
CA THR A 926 6.05 -8.30 8.36
C THR A 926 6.94 -9.56 8.34
N TYR A 927 7.63 -9.85 9.43
CA TYR A 927 8.48 -11.04 9.59
C TYR A 927 7.67 -12.35 9.48
N MET A 928 6.43 -12.37 9.96
CA MET A 928 5.55 -13.55 9.89
C MET A 928 4.98 -13.83 8.48
N THR A 929 5.10 -12.90 7.52
CA THR A 929 4.51 -13.01 6.17
C THR A 929 4.74 -14.35 5.45
N PRO A 930 5.95 -14.94 5.41
CA PRO A 930 6.17 -16.20 4.69
C PRO A 930 5.58 -17.44 5.39
N HIS A 931 5.13 -17.31 6.64
CA HIS A 931 4.70 -18.43 7.50
C HIS A 931 3.17 -18.54 7.63
N VAL A 932 2.43 -17.55 7.15
CA VAL A 932 0.98 -17.41 7.34
C VAL A 932 0.26 -17.48 5.99
N SER A 933 -1.06 -17.42 6.02
CA SER A 933 -1.91 -17.38 4.82
C SER A 933 -1.50 -16.22 3.89
N LYS A 934 -1.66 -16.44 2.59
CA LYS A 934 -1.39 -15.46 1.54
C LYS A 934 -2.45 -15.54 0.44
N ASP A 935 -2.59 -14.45 -0.30
CA ASP A 935 -3.47 -14.32 -1.46
C ASP A 935 -4.96 -14.67 -1.22
N PRO A 936 -5.67 -13.97 -0.30
CA PRO A 936 -5.19 -12.86 0.55
C PRO A 936 -4.56 -13.36 1.85
N ARG A 937 -3.74 -12.51 2.49
CA ARG A 937 -3.32 -12.71 3.88
C ARG A 937 -4.51 -12.48 4.79
N GLY A 938 -5.05 -13.55 5.36
CA GLY A 938 -6.29 -13.53 6.12
C GLY A 938 -6.13 -12.81 7.46
N ALA A 939 -7.15 -12.06 7.85
CA ALA A 939 -7.24 -11.36 9.13
C ALA A 939 -8.65 -11.54 9.73
N TYR A 940 -8.79 -11.31 11.03
CA TYR A 940 -10.06 -11.44 11.72
C TYR A 940 -10.71 -10.08 12.00
N VAL A 941 -11.95 -9.87 11.54
CA VAL A 941 -12.63 -8.56 11.67
C VAL A 941 -12.85 -8.11 13.12
N ASN A 942 -12.99 -9.03 14.10
CA ASN A 942 -13.07 -8.64 15.51
C ASN A 942 -11.72 -8.16 16.08
N TYR A 943 -10.62 -8.44 15.38
CA TYR A 943 -9.28 -7.89 15.65
C TYR A 943 -8.97 -6.78 14.63
N LEU A 944 -9.84 -5.76 14.58
CA LEU A 944 -9.73 -4.62 13.68
C LEU A 944 -8.30 -4.08 13.62
N ASP A 945 -7.80 -3.85 12.41
CA ASP A 945 -6.46 -3.33 12.15
C ASP A 945 -6.51 -2.33 11.00
N LEU A 946 -6.38 -1.04 11.32
CA LEU A 946 -6.40 0.03 10.32
C LEU A 946 -5.15 0.05 9.44
N ASP A 947 -4.08 -0.68 9.82
CA ASP A 947 -2.89 -0.81 8.96
C ASP A 947 -3.18 -1.67 7.71
N LEU A 948 -4.27 -2.45 7.68
CA LEU A 948 -4.74 -3.16 6.48
C LEU A 948 -5.36 -2.22 5.43
N GLY A 949 -5.65 -0.97 5.82
CA GLY A 949 -6.29 0.05 4.99
C GLY A 949 -7.64 0.50 5.55
N ALA A 950 -8.13 1.63 5.08
CA ALA A 950 -9.38 2.23 5.54
C ALA A 950 -10.14 2.92 4.40
N ASN A 951 -11.45 3.05 4.58
CA ASN A 951 -12.30 3.97 3.85
C ASN A 951 -12.01 5.40 4.32
N ASN A 952 -11.97 6.36 3.40
CA ASN A 952 -11.74 7.76 3.71
C ASN A 952 -13.07 8.54 3.75
N TRP A 953 -13.90 8.30 4.77
CA TRP A 953 -15.15 9.03 4.92
C TRP A 953 -14.89 10.40 5.56
N THR A 954 -15.31 11.47 4.88
CA THR A 954 -15.16 12.86 5.36
C THR A 954 -16.48 13.48 5.83
N HIS A 955 -17.58 12.75 5.69
CA HIS A 955 -18.91 13.20 6.06
C HIS A 955 -19.60 12.18 6.99
N PRO A 956 -20.53 12.64 7.84
CA PRO A 956 -21.35 11.79 8.72
C PRO A 956 -22.03 10.61 8.00
N ILE A 957 -22.47 10.86 6.77
CA ILE A 957 -23.04 9.90 5.84
C ILE A 957 -21.93 9.58 4.84
N GLY A 958 -21.42 8.34 4.85
CA GLY A 958 -20.20 7.97 4.13
C GLY A 958 -20.34 8.01 2.61
N GLY A 959 -21.55 8.10 2.06
CA GLY A 959 -21.77 8.04 0.62
C GLY A 959 -21.51 6.64 0.04
N SER A 960 -21.58 6.53 -1.29
CA SER A 960 -21.47 5.28 -2.03
C SER A 960 -20.62 5.48 -3.28
N SER A 961 -19.67 4.58 -3.56
CA SER A 961 -18.92 4.59 -4.81
C SER A 961 -18.27 3.25 -5.13
N MET A 962 -18.19 2.94 -6.43
CA MET A 962 -17.45 1.79 -6.93
C MET A 962 -15.96 1.82 -6.51
N GLU A 963 -15.39 3.02 -6.37
CA GLU A 963 -14.02 3.21 -5.89
C GLU A 963 -13.84 2.81 -4.42
N ALA A 964 -14.80 3.16 -3.55
CA ALA A 964 -14.74 2.75 -2.13
C ALA A 964 -14.79 1.23 -2.01
N VAL A 965 -15.64 0.58 -2.81
CA VAL A 965 -15.72 -0.89 -2.88
C VAL A 965 -14.44 -1.50 -3.42
N ALA A 966 -13.85 -0.93 -4.47
CA ALA A 966 -12.58 -1.41 -5.03
C ALA A 966 -11.43 -1.29 -4.02
N ARG A 967 -11.29 -0.13 -3.36
CA ARG A 967 -10.29 0.10 -2.31
C ARG A 967 -10.47 -0.86 -1.15
N ALA A 968 -11.70 -1.00 -0.65
CA ALA A 968 -12.01 -1.93 0.42
C ALA A 968 -11.65 -3.36 0.03
N ARG A 969 -12.04 -3.81 -1.17
CA ARG A 969 -11.73 -5.16 -1.68
C ARG A 969 -10.22 -5.42 -1.75
N SER A 970 -9.43 -4.47 -2.25
CA SER A 970 -7.99 -4.64 -2.48
C SER A 970 -7.14 -4.47 -1.22
N SER A 971 -7.67 -3.88 -0.15
CA SER A 971 -6.91 -3.57 1.07
C SER A 971 -7.24 -4.51 2.23
N TRP A 972 -8.45 -4.41 2.80
CA TRP A 972 -8.85 -5.15 4.00
C TRP A 972 -10.01 -6.13 3.77
N GLY A 973 -10.87 -5.88 2.78
CA GLY A 973 -12.11 -6.62 2.55
C GLY A 973 -11.87 -8.09 2.21
N ALA A 974 -10.91 -8.37 1.32
CA ALA A 974 -10.52 -9.73 1.01
C ALA A 974 -9.81 -10.43 2.19
N ALA A 975 -9.02 -9.69 2.99
CA ALA A 975 -8.35 -10.24 4.17
C ALA A 975 -9.35 -10.71 5.24
N TYR A 976 -10.39 -9.92 5.52
CA TYR A 976 -11.41 -10.28 6.50
C TYR A 976 -12.42 -11.31 5.98
N PHE A 977 -12.87 -11.17 4.73
CA PHE A 977 -14.06 -11.87 4.24
C PHE A 977 -13.82 -12.76 3.01
N GLY A 978 -12.62 -12.77 2.44
CA GLY A 978 -12.31 -13.56 1.25
C GLY A 978 -13.34 -13.34 0.15
N ASN A 979 -13.89 -14.44 -0.37
CA ASN A 979 -14.91 -14.41 -1.43
C ASN A 979 -16.28 -13.85 -0.98
N ASN A 980 -16.54 -13.82 0.33
CA ASN A 980 -17.82 -13.35 0.87
C ASN A 980 -17.99 -11.82 0.77
N PHE A 981 -16.91 -11.09 0.53
CA PHE A 981 -16.92 -9.62 0.46
C PHE A 981 -17.94 -9.07 -0.54
N ASN A 982 -18.10 -9.70 -1.70
CA ASN A 982 -19.03 -9.22 -2.73
C ASN A 982 -20.50 -9.34 -2.31
N ARG A 983 -20.86 -10.44 -1.63
CA ARG A 983 -22.21 -10.61 -1.08
C ARG A 983 -22.50 -9.60 0.03
N LEU A 984 -21.49 -9.29 0.87
CA LEU A 984 -21.58 -8.25 1.88
C LEU A 984 -21.85 -6.87 1.27
N VAL A 985 -21.13 -6.50 0.21
CA VAL A 985 -21.33 -5.23 -0.50
C VAL A 985 -22.74 -5.15 -1.11
N SER A 986 -23.22 -6.21 -1.76
CA SER A 986 -24.59 -6.27 -2.29
C SER A 986 -25.62 -6.08 -1.18
N THR A 987 -25.43 -6.77 -0.05
CA THR A 987 -26.35 -6.70 1.09
C THR A 987 -26.35 -5.30 1.71
N LYS A 988 -25.17 -4.69 1.87
CA LYS A 988 -25.00 -3.34 2.37
C LYS A 988 -25.74 -2.32 1.50
N THR A 989 -25.65 -2.48 0.18
CA THR A 989 -26.34 -1.65 -0.80
C THR A 989 -27.86 -1.69 -0.60
N THR A 990 -28.41 -2.87 -0.29
CA THR A 990 -29.85 -3.03 -0.05
C THR A 990 -30.32 -2.40 1.26
N ILE A 991 -29.62 -2.64 2.37
CA ILE A 991 -30.10 -2.21 3.69
C ILE A 991 -29.73 -0.77 4.04
N ASP A 992 -28.60 -0.28 3.55
CA ASP A 992 -28.07 1.05 3.86
C ASP A 992 -27.40 1.70 2.64
N PRO A 993 -28.17 2.01 1.59
CA PRO A 993 -27.65 2.63 0.36
C PRO A 993 -27.08 4.03 0.61
N SER A 994 -27.55 4.72 1.65
CA SER A 994 -27.02 6.03 2.05
C SER A 994 -25.73 5.92 2.85
N ASN A 995 -25.34 4.74 3.31
CA ASN A 995 -24.16 4.52 4.15
C ASN A 995 -24.19 5.29 5.48
N VAL A 996 -25.35 5.26 6.16
CA VAL A 996 -25.55 5.87 7.49
C VAL A 996 -24.67 5.19 8.54
N PHE A 997 -24.61 3.86 8.53
CA PHE A 997 -23.72 3.09 9.40
C PHE A 997 -22.41 2.84 8.66
N ASN A 998 -21.47 3.76 8.84
CA ASN A 998 -20.15 3.71 8.22
C ASN A 998 -19.06 3.88 9.27
N ASN A 999 -17.89 3.31 9.02
CA ASN A 999 -16.65 3.57 9.75
C ASN A 999 -15.45 3.31 8.84
N ALA A 1000 -14.24 3.49 9.37
CA ALA A 1000 -13.00 3.34 8.63
C ALA A 1000 -12.85 1.98 7.92
N GLN A 1001 -13.48 0.89 8.40
CA GLN A 1001 -13.48 -0.42 7.72
C GLN A 1001 -14.89 -1.01 7.57
N SER A 1002 -15.93 -0.17 7.55
CA SER A 1002 -17.29 -0.63 7.25
C SER A 1002 -17.41 -1.07 5.80
N ILE A 1003 -18.28 -2.05 5.53
CA ILE A 1003 -18.61 -2.44 4.16
C ILE A 1003 -19.20 -1.23 3.41
N PRO A 1004 -18.61 -0.79 2.28
CA PRO A 1004 -19.17 0.28 1.46
C PRO A 1004 -20.33 -0.25 0.57
N PRO A 1005 -21.42 0.53 0.36
CA PRO A 1005 -22.44 0.21 -0.64
C PRO A 1005 -21.96 0.50 -2.08
N LEU A 1006 -22.67 -0.06 -3.06
CA LEU A 1006 -22.55 0.23 -4.50
C LEU A 1006 -23.77 1.04 -4.96
N ASN A 1007 -23.59 2.28 -5.38
CA ASN A 1007 -24.61 3.07 -6.08
C ASN A 1007 -24.00 3.69 -7.33
#